data_AF-A0A6V8EA54-F1
#
_entry.id   AF-A0A6V8EA54-F1
#
_cell.length_a   1.000
_cell.length_b   1.000
_cell.length_c   1.000
_cell.angle_alpha   90.00
_cell.angle_beta   90.00
_cell.angle_gamma   90.00
#
_symmetry.space_group_name_H-M   'P 1'
#
loop_
_entity.id
_entity.type
_entity.pdbx_description
1 polymer ?
#
loop_
_entity_poly.entity_id
_entity_poly.type
_entity_poly.pdbx_seq_one_letter_code
_entity_poly.pdbx_strand_id
1 'polypeptide(L)'
;MAGQLVFDSRTDSAMFDLVNLEFTPDVDIDFRNDIYWSVQAVNNSMYGPISQDSSYFIPSSVGAELSPTDAIISIQDGTIFSPTNFPSATTDTYLDEGAPTTAQDTNGLMIGNSSIINTNLSSTTAVISFNISMLDMPSTYEILSADLTLTAVSGSGTVEISASRMFTVWDETATWDNNTAGSQWNETGALRGSDSDLPDSLVTVSATGEHTWNITRIMQLSHAVGSQEVSILLQPEIFNSPTGVIDGNYIFADSENVTLEIRPKLTLEYRTVEPWLAPSPSLVHPTNSATLWNTSSYELVGPDSIEFDFSTPLSNVTNWQICHGQEIRWLDCKSSTSVDSEFVFDSTTNTFLLDDADTVSDNFGDQWQYWRIRGDQDHRVGYYSQIFQYRMTDAQAEDDGFGNYTVDLSRNSIFESTGDLPQVIDATTDSINQQDNYGTDSTLTLGYSSATGGTSQAYFSYDLSDIYFDSLATPISAVLELELASSTQNINPIDVSVFACDQFDEAIITYANSPACSNSEITRATISSFSGTTVQWDITDLLQTNFFTNNDSISFTLVPQAGVTNFVDFYSSESGISERPVLRLTYIENIGGLTPPPQTILSSPSNGEVIYDTSSDIVQSPQNVQLNWVQNSGATDYILYIKNQNTITTYDSRYDSAIAGSTYTSNQFQPGEVYEWWVQGVNQTIPGPSSQRWSFGIGNPDHSYNGDGTYVYTVRDSADVAGYSHMDILDNTITDALPLANFGFSEELSVGKGCYNTVGSICDTIISLDMSQIPLSSDQTIHSVELTFSVDQWDFSGGSYAIDLSVHQFLISNWNEQGITWNTTGATPGPVAGVDYISAPLDQGTFYGTNSKIAFQIATDSLVLSDDILLLIRGNPLSSSNYDGFVTLHSSDDLQVNMRPTFRVFHTNISSLNITSTATSYNADDSYSFSVQGIDYNGNLVAGGLPSGASVEWSTTTGTIAETGITTAELTPTVNGLQTVTACYGVICTDYLIDLESGLPVELFASLNQNSDVNSLTITADESVVVYAYAIDQHDNLVTNEIISFNPSNGSIDSAGLFLPYSAGEQTITAEWIGAASTLQEVLTIEVLPGVPVEVVLSGCTAVLTADTSCDLFGSAFDQFDNV
;
A
#
# COMPACT_ATOMS: atom_id res chain seq x y z
N MET A 1 24.09 26.70 98.32
CA MET A 1 25.29 27.51 98.06
C MET A 1 26.46 26.89 98.83
N ALA A 2 27.19 25.98 98.20
CA ALA A 2 28.53 25.59 98.64
C ALA A 2 29.36 25.50 97.35
N GLY A 3 29.89 26.64 96.91
CA GLY A 3 30.50 26.80 95.58
C GLY A 3 31.96 26.34 95.50
N GLN A 4 32.47 25.61 96.49
CA GLN A 4 33.85 25.12 96.50
C GLN A 4 33.99 23.99 97.54
N LEU A 5 34.46 22.82 97.12
CA LEU A 5 34.95 21.78 98.01
C LEU A 5 36.47 21.93 98.13
N VAL A 6 37.00 21.85 99.36
CA VAL A 6 38.43 21.98 99.62
C VAL A 6 38.88 20.77 100.42
N PHE A 7 39.80 19.99 99.86
CA PHE A 7 40.41 18.82 100.49
C PHE A 7 41.87 19.14 100.83
N ASP A 8 42.33 18.75 102.02
CA ASP A 8 43.70 19.04 102.47
C ASP A 8 44.44 17.72 102.75
N SER A 9 45.52 17.47 101.99
CA SER A 9 46.36 16.28 102.15
C SER A 9 46.89 16.03 103.56
N ARG A 10 46.93 17.05 104.45
CA ARG A 10 47.34 16.91 105.85
C ARG A 10 46.26 16.29 106.74
N THR A 11 44.99 16.49 106.40
CA THR A 11 43.84 15.94 107.13
C THR A 11 43.29 14.69 106.46
N ASP A 12 43.28 14.68 105.13
CA ASP A 12 42.63 13.67 104.29
C ASP A 12 43.66 12.85 103.51
N SER A 13 44.76 12.47 104.18
CA SER A 13 45.93 11.82 103.55
C SER A 13 45.63 10.53 102.76
N ALA A 14 44.48 9.89 103.00
CA ALA A 14 44.07 8.68 102.27
C ALA A 14 43.50 8.98 100.87
N MET A 15 43.05 10.21 100.62
CA MET A 15 42.48 10.65 99.33
C MET A 15 43.56 11.17 98.36
N PHE A 16 44.79 11.38 98.85
CA PHE A 16 45.89 11.96 98.09
C PHE A 16 47.06 10.96 97.96
N ASP A 17 47.44 10.64 96.73
CA ASP A 17 48.73 10.01 96.44
C ASP A 17 49.75 11.11 96.10
N LEU A 18 50.51 11.54 97.11
CA LEU A 18 51.52 12.59 96.96
C LEU A 18 52.80 12.12 96.22
N VAL A 19 52.93 10.82 95.92
CA VAL A 19 54.05 10.27 95.12
C VAL A 19 53.72 10.34 93.64
N ASN A 20 52.51 9.91 93.24
CA ASN A 20 52.04 9.94 91.85
C ASN A 20 51.33 11.25 91.49
N LEU A 21 51.07 12.13 92.47
CA LEU A 21 50.35 13.40 92.34
C LEU A 21 48.89 13.21 91.91
N GLU A 22 48.23 12.21 92.45
CA GLU A 22 46.83 11.88 92.18
C GLU A 22 45.93 12.19 93.37
N PHE A 23 44.68 12.52 93.09
CA PHE A 23 43.63 12.74 94.07
C PHE A 23 42.40 11.91 93.70
N THR A 24 41.84 11.19 94.66
CA THR A 24 40.59 10.43 94.50
C THR A 24 39.65 10.81 95.63
N PRO A 25 38.53 11.50 95.33
CA PRO A 25 37.55 11.87 96.35
C PRO A 25 36.84 10.62 96.88
N ASP A 26 36.37 10.67 98.13
CA ASP A 26 35.58 9.61 98.77
C ASP A 26 34.08 9.67 98.46
N VAL A 27 33.67 10.73 97.77
CA VAL A 27 32.31 10.97 97.29
C VAL A 27 32.35 11.39 95.82
N ASP A 28 31.31 11.03 95.08
CA ASP A 28 31.16 11.49 93.70
C ASP A 28 30.99 13.01 93.67
N ILE A 29 31.76 13.67 92.81
CA ILE A 29 31.69 15.12 92.61
C ILE A 29 30.65 15.39 91.52
N ASP A 30 29.36 15.38 91.86
CA ASP A 30 28.23 15.43 90.89
C ASP A 30 27.32 16.65 91.05
N PHE A 31 27.67 17.60 91.92
CA PHE A 31 26.80 18.74 92.25
C PHE A 31 26.57 19.74 91.11
N ARG A 32 27.35 19.63 90.02
CA ARG A 32 27.23 20.44 88.80
C ARG A 32 27.89 19.71 87.62
N ASN A 33 27.40 19.94 86.40
CA ASN A 33 27.95 19.31 85.19
C ASN A 33 29.27 19.93 84.71
N ASP A 34 29.62 21.15 85.13
CA ASP A 34 30.95 21.75 84.93
C ASP A 34 31.70 21.81 86.27
N ILE A 35 32.78 21.04 86.40
CA ILE A 35 33.59 21.02 87.62
C ILE A 35 34.91 21.74 87.33
N TYR A 36 35.25 22.74 88.15
CA TYR A 36 36.58 23.37 88.16
C TYR A 36 37.33 22.90 89.39
N TRP A 37 38.59 22.56 89.20
CA TRP A 37 39.48 22.15 90.27
C TRP A 37 40.85 22.82 90.11
N SER A 38 41.47 23.15 91.23
CA SER A 38 42.84 23.61 91.30
C SER A 38 43.51 23.04 92.55
N VAL A 39 44.83 22.93 92.49
CA VAL A 39 45.64 22.39 93.57
C VAL A 39 46.65 23.44 94.01
N GLN A 40 46.87 23.52 95.32
CA GLN A 40 47.85 24.41 95.92
C GLN A 40 48.81 23.61 96.79
N ALA A 41 50.10 23.77 96.57
CA ALA A 41 51.11 23.12 97.41
C ALA A 41 51.15 23.77 98.81
N VAL A 42 51.29 22.95 99.85
CA VAL A 42 51.41 23.40 101.24
C VAL A 42 52.69 22.84 101.86
N ASN A 43 53.49 23.69 102.50
CA ASN A 43 54.68 23.26 103.25
C ASN A 43 54.65 23.85 104.67
N ASN A 44 54.53 23.00 105.70
CA ASN A 44 54.51 23.41 107.10
C ASN A 44 53.55 24.59 107.38
N SER A 45 52.34 24.53 106.83
CA SER A 45 51.29 25.55 106.93
C SER A 45 51.55 26.88 106.18
N MET A 46 52.55 26.92 105.29
CA MET A 46 52.72 27.98 104.30
C MET A 46 52.08 27.53 102.97
N TYR A 47 51.12 28.31 102.47
CA TYR A 47 50.43 28.07 101.21
C TYR A 47 51.23 28.65 100.03
N GLY A 48 51.54 27.81 99.03
CA GLY A 48 52.16 28.22 97.76
C GLY A 48 51.17 28.93 96.84
N PRO A 49 51.52 29.29 95.60
CA PRO A 49 50.53 29.76 94.62
C PRO A 49 49.52 28.63 94.29
N ILE A 50 48.24 29.00 94.10
CA ILE A 50 47.22 28.07 93.57
C ILE A 50 47.55 27.82 92.09
N SER A 51 47.39 26.58 91.61
CA SER A 51 47.51 26.25 90.19
C SER A 51 46.49 27.05 89.37
N GLN A 52 46.65 27.07 88.05
CA GLN A 52 45.53 27.45 87.20
C GLN A 52 44.37 26.48 87.43
N ASP A 53 43.14 26.99 87.32
CA ASP A 53 41.96 26.13 87.38
C ASP A 53 41.93 25.24 86.13
N SER A 54 41.74 23.95 86.34
CA SER A 54 41.43 22.96 85.31
C SER A 54 39.95 22.60 85.41
N SER A 55 39.31 22.24 84.31
CA SER A 55 37.91 21.86 84.31
C SER A 55 37.66 20.53 83.61
N TYR A 56 36.60 19.84 84.02
CA TYR A 56 36.03 18.69 83.31
C TYR A 56 34.50 18.77 83.36
N PHE A 57 33.85 18.03 82.46
CA PHE A 57 32.39 17.97 82.38
C PHE A 57 31.87 16.60 82.78
N ILE A 58 30.69 16.57 83.40
CA ILE A 58 29.97 15.34 83.72
C ILE A 58 28.76 15.26 82.79
N PRO A 59 28.69 14.23 81.93
CA PRO A 59 27.59 14.09 80.98
C PRO A 59 26.27 13.80 81.70
N SER A 60 25.18 14.34 81.16
CA SER A 60 23.82 13.93 81.57
C SER A 60 23.53 12.52 81.06
N SER A 61 22.74 11.73 81.80
CA SER A 61 22.35 10.38 81.38
C SER A 61 21.36 10.46 80.22
N VAL A 62 21.79 10.03 79.02
CA VAL A 62 20.98 9.98 77.79
C VAL A 62 20.70 8.55 77.31
N GLY A 63 21.11 7.56 78.09
CA GLY A 63 20.85 6.14 77.84
C GLY A 63 20.55 5.36 79.11
N ALA A 64 20.18 4.10 78.95
CA ALA A 64 19.91 3.17 80.03
C ALA A 64 20.27 1.73 79.63
N GLU A 65 20.74 0.93 80.59
CA GLU A 65 20.92 -0.51 80.40
C GLU A 65 19.54 -1.20 80.50
N LEU A 66 19.21 -2.00 79.50
CA LEU A 66 18.00 -2.84 79.48
C LEU A 66 18.32 -4.24 80.03
N SER A 67 19.51 -4.76 79.73
CA SER A 67 20.02 -6.04 80.18
C SER A 67 21.56 -6.01 80.25
N PRO A 68 22.24 -7.06 80.73
CA PRO A 68 23.71 -7.10 80.74
C PRO A 68 24.38 -6.96 79.36
N THR A 69 23.63 -7.15 78.26
CA THR A 69 24.13 -7.04 76.88
C THR A 69 23.43 -5.97 76.06
N ASP A 70 22.28 -5.47 76.51
CA ASP A 70 21.36 -4.64 75.73
C ASP A 70 21.20 -3.27 76.39
N ALA A 71 21.27 -2.20 75.61
CA ALA A 71 21.14 -0.84 76.08
C ALA A 71 20.35 0.02 75.09
N ILE A 72 19.76 1.09 75.61
CA ILE A 72 19.08 2.13 74.84
C ILE A 72 19.82 3.45 74.98
N ILE A 73 19.92 4.21 73.90
CA ILE A 73 20.48 5.56 73.89
C ILE A 73 19.62 6.47 73.03
N SER A 74 19.36 7.69 73.51
CA SER A 74 18.71 8.74 72.75
C SER A 74 19.72 9.82 72.41
N ILE A 75 19.93 10.02 71.11
CA ILE A 75 20.85 10.99 70.54
C ILE A 75 20.03 12.20 70.07
N GLN A 76 20.26 13.34 70.70
CA GLN A 76 19.62 14.61 70.36
C GLN A 76 20.57 15.74 70.76
N ASP A 77 20.72 16.74 69.89
CA ASP A 77 21.75 17.73 70.06
C ASP A 77 21.57 18.60 71.32
N GLY A 78 22.65 18.74 72.10
CA GLY A 78 22.64 19.51 73.35
C GLY A 78 22.04 18.82 74.58
N THR A 79 21.63 17.55 74.49
CA THR A 79 21.01 16.81 75.62
C THR A 79 22.00 16.32 76.67
N ILE A 80 23.26 16.03 76.31
CA ILE A 80 24.29 15.60 77.27
C ILE A 80 24.83 16.80 78.05
N PHE A 81 25.18 17.88 77.35
CA PHE A 81 25.64 19.14 77.93
C PHE A 81 25.24 20.35 77.05
N SER A 82 24.12 20.98 77.42
CA SER A 82 23.51 22.07 76.63
C SER A 82 24.38 23.32 76.42
N PRO A 83 25.25 23.77 77.36
CA PRO A 83 26.02 25.01 77.15
C PRO A 83 27.01 24.95 75.99
N THR A 84 27.43 23.76 75.56
CA THR A 84 28.32 23.55 74.40
C THR A 84 27.62 22.81 73.27
N ASN A 85 26.29 22.69 73.31
CA ASN A 85 25.51 21.90 72.36
C ASN A 85 26.01 20.45 72.21
N PHE A 86 26.47 19.80 73.30
CA PHE A 86 26.99 18.43 73.22
C PHE A 86 25.87 17.40 73.50
N PRO A 87 25.74 16.32 72.70
CA PRO A 87 26.47 16.05 71.47
C PRO A 87 26.01 17.00 70.36
N SER A 88 26.89 17.28 69.40
CA SER A 88 26.57 18.05 68.17
C SER A 88 26.56 17.06 67.01
N ALA A 89 25.72 16.02 67.14
CA ALA A 89 25.78 14.84 66.29
C ALA A 89 24.90 14.98 65.06
N THR A 90 24.01 15.96 65.03
CA THR A 90 23.02 16.12 63.96
C THR A 90 23.51 17.15 62.96
N THR A 91 23.39 16.85 61.66
CA THR A 91 23.41 17.86 60.60
C THR A 91 22.12 17.74 59.84
N ASP A 92 21.48 18.85 59.50
CA ASP A 92 20.22 18.82 58.75
C ASP A 92 20.06 20.01 57.81
N THR A 93 19.33 19.82 56.71
CA THR A 93 18.93 20.89 55.80
C THR A 93 17.75 20.43 54.95
N TYR A 94 17.00 21.37 54.38
CA TYR A 94 15.95 21.04 53.42
C TYR A 94 16.24 21.59 52.02
N LEU A 95 15.75 20.88 51.01
CA LEU A 95 15.95 21.16 49.60
C LEU A 95 14.60 21.58 49.01
N ASP A 96 14.52 22.80 48.48
CA ASP A 96 13.27 23.37 47.97
C ASP A 96 13.38 23.70 46.47
N GLU A 97 12.52 23.09 45.67
CA GLU A 97 12.45 23.30 44.21
C GLU A 97 12.17 24.77 43.86
N GLY A 98 11.50 25.50 44.74
CA GLY A 98 11.19 26.92 44.58
C GLY A 98 12.36 27.86 44.80
N ALA A 99 13.46 27.39 45.38
CA ALA A 99 14.70 28.15 45.49
C ALA A 99 15.92 27.24 45.22
N PRO A 100 16.11 26.82 43.95
CA PRO A 100 16.90 25.64 43.68
C PRO A 100 18.42 25.79 43.93
N THR A 101 18.90 27.03 43.94
CA THR A 101 20.31 27.39 44.17
C THR A 101 20.59 27.94 45.57
N THR A 102 19.63 27.87 46.50
CA THR A 102 19.75 28.45 47.84
C THR A 102 19.73 27.35 48.89
N ALA A 103 20.74 27.32 49.76
CA ALA A 103 20.78 26.41 50.90
C ALA A 103 19.79 26.86 51.97
N GLN A 104 19.02 25.93 52.53
CA GLN A 104 17.93 26.25 53.46
C GLN A 104 18.15 25.64 54.84
N ASP A 105 19.12 26.23 55.56
CA ASP A 105 19.60 25.77 56.87
C ASP A 105 19.40 26.88 57.94
N THR A 106 18.16 27.28 58.23
CA THR A 106 17.93 28.39 59.21
C THR A 106 16.64 28.39 60.01
N ASN A 107 15.53 27.79 59.55
CA ASN A 107 14.23 27.90 60.22
C ASN A 107 13.44 26.59 60.14
N GLY A 108 14.04 25.48 60.55
CA GLY A 108 13.44 24.16 60.53
C GLY A 108 13.57 23.43 59.21
N LEU A 109 13.13 22.17 59.22
CA LEU A 109 13.17 21.24 58.09
C LEU A 109 11.81 21.15 57.43
N MET A 110 11.69 21.65 56.20
CA MET A 110 10.42 21.63 55.48
C MET A 110 10.30 20.40 54.59
N ILE A 111 9.14 19.74 54.60
CA ILE A 111 8.83 18.59 53.74
C ILE A 111 7.40 18.71 53.22
N GLY A 112 7.18 18.45 51.93
CA GLY A 112 5.88 18.54 51.28
C GLY A 112 5.95 19.39 50.02
N ASN A 113 4.96 20.23 49.79
CA ASN A 113 4.95 21.14 48.66
C ASN A 113 5.73 22.45 48.97
N SER A 114 6.44 22.99 47.97
CA SER A 114 7.29 24.19 48.13
C SER A 114 6.51 25.37 48.69
N SER A 115 7.00 25.97 49.80
CA SER A 115 6.38 27.18 50.39
C SER A 115 6.73 28.46 49.63
N ILE A 116 7.77 28.39 48.77
CA ILE A 116 8.28 29.52 48.01
C ILE A 116 7.46 29.70 46.74
N ILE A 117 7.29 28.62 45.97
CA ILE A 117 6.45 28.61 44.77
C ILE A 117 4.96 28.44 45.14
N ASN A 118 4.67 27.74 46.25
CA ASN A 118 3.32 27.52 46.79
C ASN A 118 2.36 26.88 45.77
N THR A 119 2.86 25.85 45.06
CA THR A 119 2.05 24.98 44.21
C THR A 119 2.11 23.55 44.75
N ASN A 120 1.16 22.70 44.41
CA ASN A 120 1.15 21.28 44.73
C ASN A 120 1.95 20.41 43.74
N LEU A 121 2.53 21.05 42.72
CA LEU A 121 3.39 20.43 41.70
C LEU A 121 4.88 20.58 42.04
N SER A 122 5.23 21.50 42.95
CA SER A 122 6.61 21.73 43.38
C SER A 122 6.87 21.10 44.74
N SER A 123 8.04 20.49 44.93
CA SER A 123 8.35 19.69 46.11
C SER A 123 9.45 20.29 47.00
N THR A 124 9.42 19.90 48.27
CA THR A 124 10.45 20.16 49.26
C THR A 124 10.79 18.86 49.97
N THR A 125 12.08 18.52 50.03
CA THR A 125 12.62 17.33 50.72
C THR A 125 13.54 17.78 51.86
N ALA A 126 13.81 16.92 52.84
CA ALA A 126 14.76 17.19 53.91
C ALA A 126 15.79 16.08 54.02
N VAL A 127 17.04 16.44 54.30
CA VAL A 127 18.12 15.50 54.58
C VAL A 127 18.61 15.72 56.00
N ILE A 128 18.79 14.63 56.73
CA ILE A 128 19.26 14.64 58.12
C ILE A 128 20.29 13.54 58.32
N SER A 129 21.38 13.87 59.01
CA SER A 129 22.42 12.92 59.38
C SER A 129 22.61 12.88 60.88
N PHE A 130 22.99 11.71 61.40
CA PHE A 130 23.46 11.55 62.77
C PHE A 130 24.86 10.93 62.77
N ASN A 131 25.84 11.68 63.27
CA ASN A 131 27.22 11.26 63.46
C ASN A 131 27.41 10.67 64.85
N ILE A 132 27.37 9.34 64.91
CA ILE A 132 27.41 8.56 66.15
C ILE A 132 28.86 8.42 66.67
N SER A 133 29.88 8.74 65.85
CA SER A 133 31.29 8.74 66.29
C SER A 133 31.59 9.75 67.41
N MET A 134 30.71 10.73 67.62
CA MET A 134 30.82 11.69 68.72
C MET A 134 30.52 11.08 70.10
N LEU A 135 29.97 9.86 70.13
CA LEU A 135 29.63 9.14 71.34
C LEU A 135 30.59 7.96 71.52
N ASP A 136 31.03 7.72 72.76
CA ASP A 136 31.86 6.55 73.11
C ASP A 136 30.99 5.28 73.13
N MET A 137 30.64 4.79 71.93
CA MET A 137 29.92 3.52 71.76
C MET A 137 30.85 2.32 72.02
N PRO A 138 30.31 1.16 72.43
CA PRO A 138 31.10 -0.07 72.57
C PRO A 138 31.84 -0.42 71.28
N SER A 139 32.99 -1.10 71.39
CA SER A 139 33.81 -1.46 70.23
C SER A 139 33.11 -2.40 69.24
N THR A 140 32.16 -3.21 69.72
CA THR A 140 31.41 -4.19 68.95
C THR A 140 29.97 -4.18 69.44
N TYR A 141 29.03 -3.80 68.57
CA TYR A 141 27.61 -3.82 68.86
C TYR A 141 26.79 -4.07 67.58
N GLU A 142 25.56 -4.55 67.75
CA GLU A 142 24.53 -4.67 66.71
C GLU A 142 23.31 -3.83 67.09
N ILE A 143 22.51 -3.44 66.10
CA ILE A 143 21.34 -2.59 66.29
C ILE A 143 20.09 -3.46 66.41
N LEU A 144 19.37 -3.34 67.51
CA LEU A 144 18.10 -4.02 67.75
C LEU A 144 16.92 -3.26 67.13
N SER A 145 16.87 -1.95 67.37
CA SER A 145 15.86 -1.03 66.80
C SER A 145 16.45 0.38 66.68
N ALA A 146 15.95 1.14 65.71
CA ALA A 146 16.28 2.54 65.55
C ALA A 146 15.07 3.35 65.09
N ASP A 147 14.76 4.42 65.82
CA ASP A 147 13.62 5.30 65.57
C ASP A 147 14.10 6.75 65.42
N LEU A 148 13.70 7.38 64.32
CA LEU A 148 13.88 8.81 64.08
C LEU A 148 12.60 9.54 64.46
N THR A 149 12.67 10.43 65.46
CA THR A 149 11.55 11.29 65.85
C THR A 149 11.83 12.74 65.43
N LEU A 150 10.88 13.32 64.69
CA LEU A 150 10.87 14.74 64.35
C LEU A 150 9.61 15.41 64.89
N THR A 151 9.71 16.68 65.28
CA THR A 151 8.56 17.45 65.79
C THR A 151 8.10 18.47 64.75
N ALA A 152 6.91 18.27 64.18
CA ALA A 152 6.27 19.22 63.28
C ALA A 152 5.78 20.44 64.08
N VAL A 153 6.36 21.62 63.80
CA VAL A 153 6.07 22.89 64.50
C VAL A 153 4.97 23.70 63.83
N SER A 154 4.84 23.57 62.51
CA SER A 154 3.80 24.24 61.71
C SER A 154 3.60 23.50 60.39
N GLY A 155 2.40 23.58 59.82
CA GLY A 155 2.10 22.97 58.54
C GLY A 155 0.60 22.88 58.30
N SER A 156 0.22 22.43 57.11
CA SER A 156 -1.18 22.22 56.74
C SER A 156 -1.30 21.15 55.67
N GLY A 157 -2.48 20.54 55.57
CA GLY A 157 -2.75 19.46 54.62
C GLY A 157 -2.31 18.09 55.14
N THR A 158 -2.22 17.11 54.24
CA THR A 158 -1.76 15.75 54.54
C THR A 158 -0.60 15.41 53.62
N VAL A 159 0.53 15.00 54.19
CA VAL A 159 1.73 14.63 53.44
C VAL A 159 2.19 13.26 53.89
N GLU A 160 2.39 12.35 52.94
CA GLU A 160 3.07 11.08 53.21
C GLU A 160 4.56 11.28 53.05
N ILE A 161 5.31 11.08 54.12
CA ILE A 161 6.75 11.32 54.16
C ILE A 161 7.47 9.99 54.29
N SER A 162 8.25 9.64 53.28
CA SER A 162 9.10 8.45 53.28
C SER A 162 10.48 8.75 53.86
N ALA A 163 11.08 7.78 54.53
CA ALA A 163 12.46 7.81 54.99
C ALA A 163 13.30 6.81 54.18
N SER A 164 14.39 7.29 53.59
CA SER A 164 15.26 6.51 52.70
C SER A 164 16.73 6.69 53.11
N ARG A 165 17.51 5.61 52.99
CA ARG A 165 18.96 5.66 53.24
C ARG A 165 19.65 6.44 52.10
N MET A 166 20.48 7.42 52.44
CA MET A 166 21.27 8.13 51.42
C MET A 166 22.50 7.34 50.97
N PHE A 167 22.79 7.41 49.67
CA PHE A 167 24.06 6.96 49.06
C PHE A 167 24.97 8.14 48.71
N THR A 168 24.37 9.25 48.28
CA THR A 168 25.09 10.48 47.92
C THR A 168 25.52 11.24 49.17
N VAL A 169 26.78 11.65 49.22
CA VAL A 169 27.33 12.49 50.30
C VAL A 169 26.77 13.92 50.17
N TRP A 170 26.46 14.56 51.29
CA TRP A 170 25.95 15.93 51.33
C TRP A 170 26.49 16.69 52.55
N ASP A 171 26.29 18.01 52.57
CA ASP A 171 26.55 18.88 53.72
C ASP A 171 25.46 19.97 53.83
N GLU A 172 25.47 20.77 54.90
CA GLU A 172 24.47 21.83 55.14
C GLU A 172 24.49 22.96 54.08
N THR A 173 25.43 22.92 53.13
CA THR A 173 25.42 23.83 51.97
C THR A 173 24.60 23.30 50.79
N ALA A 174 24.00 22.11 50.94
CA ALA A 174 23.16 21.50 49.91
C ALA A 174 22.00 22.40 49.52
N THR A 175 21.70 22.40 48.22
CA THR A 175 20.57 23.10 47.60
C THR A 175 19.79 22.08 46.76
N TRP A 176 18.63 22.46 46.22
CA TRP A 176 17.90 21.58 45.30
C TRP A 176 18.78 21.10 44.13
N ASP A 177 19.62 21.96 43.56
CA ASP A 177 20.47 21.59 42.42
C ASP A 177 21.75 20.84 42.83
N ASN A 178 22.26 21.04 44.04
CA ASN A 178 23.61 20.60 44.43
C ASN A 178 23.63 19.90 45.80
N ASN A 179 24.30 18.76 45.89
CA ASN A 179 24.45 17.99 47.15
C ASN A 179 25.52 18.57 48.10
N THR A 180 26.53 19.25 47.54
CA THR A 180 27.57 19.99 48.26
C THR A 180 27.95 21.21 47.42
N ALA A 181 28.74 22.13 47.97
CA ALA A 181 29.27 23.26 47.21
C ALA A 181 30.04 22.84 45.93
N GLY A 182 29.36 22.84 44.78
CA GLY A 182 29.93 22.56 43.46
C GLY A 182 29.77 21.13 42.92
N SER A 183 29.00 20.26 43.59
CA SER A 183 28.61 18.93 43.08
C SER A 183 27.09 18.82 42.99
N GLN A 184 26.58 18.18 41.93
CA GLN A 184 25.15 18.01 41.70
C GLN A 184 24.63 16.69 42.31
N TRP A 185 23.34 16.67 42.66
CA TRP A 185 22.62 15.41 42.88
C TRP A 185 22.58 14.58 41.59
N ASN A 186 22.38 13.27 41.70
CA ASN A 186 22.08 12.45 40.51
C ASN A 186 20.72 12.85 39.93
N GLU A 187 19.72 13.07 40.80
CA GLU A 187 18.43 13.67 40.47
C GLU A 187 18.21 14.91 41.35
N THR A 188 17.82 16.04 40.76
CA THR A 188 17.69 17.31 41.51
C THR A 188 16.75 17.17 42.71
N GLY A 189 17.15 17.74 43.85
CA GLY A 189 16.44 17.67 45.12
C GLY A 189 16.58 16.34 45.84
N ALA A 190 17.43 15.43 45.33
CA ALA A 190 17.47 14.02 45.70
C ALA A 190 16.08 13.33 45.60
N LEU A 191 15.11 13.99 44.96
CA LEU A 191 13.70 13.62 45.02
C LEU A 191 13.47 12.39 44.16
N ARG A 192 13.07 11.29 44.81
CA ARG A 192 12.70 10.02 44.20
C ARG A 192 13.76 9.44 43.25
N GLY A 193 15.01 9.84 43.40
CA GLY A 193 16.10 9.49 42.52
C GLY A 193 16.99 8.38 43.06
N SER A 194 18.08 8.16 42.32
CA SER A 194 19.12 7.19 42.65
C SER A 194 20.09 7.65 43.75
N ASP A 195 19.91 8.87 44.27
CA ASP A 195 20.69 9.41 45.40
C ASP A 195 20.41 8.69 46.74
N SER A 196 19.29 7.98 46.83
CA SER A 196 18.84 7.23 48.01
C SER A 196 18.37 5.82 47.64
N ASP A 197 18.36 4.92 48.63
CA ASP A 197 17.67 3.63 48.53
C ASP A 197 16.15 3.84 48.43
N LEU A 198 15.41 2.79 48.09
CA LEU A 198 13.96 2.85 48.18
C LEU A 198 13.50 3.07 49.63
N PRO A 199 12.33 3.72 49.84
CA PRO A 199 11.74 3.93 51.15
C PRO A 199 11.69 2.69 52.05
N ASP A 200 12.13 2.86 53.30
CA ASP A 200 12.05 1.82 54.34
C ASP A 200 10.92 2.07 55.35
N SER A 201 10.52 3.33 55.51
CA SER A 201 9.44 3.73 56.41
C SER A 201 8.64 4.85 55.76
N LEU A 202 7.32 4.79 55.91
CA LEU A 202 6.38 5.79 55.43
C LEU A 202 5.50 6.25 56.58
N VAL A 203 5.36 7.56 56.77
CA VAL A 203 4.52 8.15 57.82
C VAL A 203 3.61 9.21 57.21
N THR A 204 2.31 9.08 57.45
CA THR A 204 1.32 10.09 57.05
C THR A 204 1.25 11.20 58.09
N VAL A 205 1.66 12.40 57.70
CA VAL A 205 1.68 13.60 58.55
C VAL A 205 0.49 14.49 58.21
N SER A 206 -0.42 14.65 59.18
CA SER A 206 -1.67 15.43 59.04
C SER A 206 -1.91 16.44 60.18
N ALA A 207 -0.97 16.56 61.11
CA ALA A 207 -1.03 17.50 62.23
C ALA A 207 0.36 17.84 62.78
N THR A 208 0.46 18.94 63.53
CA THR A 208 1.67 19.29 64.30
C THR A 208 1.87 18.34 65.49
N GLY A 209 3.11 18.16 65.94
CA GLY A 209 3.48 17.22 67.00
C GLY A 209 4.64 16.30 66.62
N GLU A 210 4.96 15.33 67.50
CA GLU A 210 5.99 14.33 67.24
C GLU A 210 5.51 13.28 66.23
N HIS A 211 6.34 12.99 65.24
CA HIS A 211 6.18 11.92 64.26
C HIS A 211 7.43 11.05 64.26
N THR A 212 7.28 9.73 64.12
CA THR A 212 8.39 8.78 64.25
C THR A 212 8.47 7.84 63.06
N TRP A 213 9.65 7.73 62.46
CA TRP A 213 9.98 6.80 61.39
C TRP A 213 10.83 5.65 61.92
N ASN A 214 10.47 4.42 61.57
CA ASN A 214 11.28 3.25 61.89
C ASN A 214 12.42 3.15 60.87
N ILE A 215 13.63 3.45 61.32
CA ILE A 215 14.84 3.47 60.48
C ILE A 215 15.79 2.33 60.84
N THR A 216 15.27 1.28 61.46
CA THR A 216 16.06 0.13 61.93
C THR A 216 16.92 -0.46 60.82
N ARG A 217 16.36 -0.69 59.61
CA ARG A 217 17.12 -1.20 58.47
C ARG A 217 18.17 -0.21 57.97
N ILE A 218 17.82 1.06 57.84
CA ILE A 218 18.75 2.12 57.42
C ILE A 218 19.97 2.16 58.34
N MET A 219 19.74 2.14 59.65
CA MET A 219 20.78 2.15 60.68
C MET A 219 21.62 0.86 60.68
N GLN A 220 20.98 -0.31 60.59
CA GLN A 220 21.66 -1.61 60.49
C GLN A 220 22.57 -1.68 59.26
N LEU A 221 22.09 -1.23 58.10
CA LEU A 221 22.88 -1.19 56.86
C LEU A 221 24.06 -0.22 56.98
N SER A 222 23.88 0.95 57.60
CA SER A 222 24.95 1.94 57.79
C SER A 222 26.06 1.39 58.65
N HIS A 223 25.67 0.74 59.75
CA HIS A 223 26.59 0.14 60.68
C HIS A 223 27.32 -1.07 60.08
N ALA A 224 26.61 -1.92 59.32
CA ALA A 224 27.19 -3.11 58.69
C ALA A 224 28.28 -2.77 57.65
N VAL A 225 28.18 -1.63 56.97
CA VAL A 225 29.25 -1.15 56.05
C VAL A 225 30.36 -0.38 56.78
N GLY A 226 30.31 -0.28 58.11
CA GLY A 226 31.28 0.41 58.94
C GLY A 226 31.13 1.94 58.98
N SER A 227 30.00 2.48 58.52
CA SER A 227 29.72 3.91 58.65
C SER A 227 29.30 4.23 60.08
N GLN A 228 29.89 5.28 60.66
CA GLN A 228 29.49 5.85 61.95
C GLN A 228 28.55 7.05 61.78
N GLU A 229 28.17 7.34 60.55
CA GLU A 229 27.22 8.39 60.18
C GLU A 229 26.04 7.75 59.46
N VAL A 230 24.83 8.13 59.87
CA VAL A 230 23.59 7.65 59.26
C VAL A 230 22.87 8.83 58.66
N SER A 231 22.85 8.86 57.33
CA SER A 231 22.20 9.89 56.54
C SER A 231 20.88 9.39 55.98
N ILE A 232 19.83 10.19 56.15
CA ILE A 232 18.45 9.86 55.84
C ILE A 232 17.84 10.99 55.00
N LEU A 233 17.21 10.62 53.89
CA LEU A 233 16.37 11.49 53.09
C LEU A 233 14.92 11.30 53.51
N LEU A 234 14.26 12.42 53.77
CA LEU A 234 12.84 12.53 54.04
C LEU A 234 12.18 13.27 52.89
N GLN A 235 11.26 12.62 52.20
CA GLN A 235 10.65 13.18 50.99
C GLN A 235 9.15 12.92 50.92
N PRO A 236 8.39 13.81 50.28
CA PRO A 236 6.97 13.63 50.07
C PRO A 236 6.70 12.60 48.97
N GLU A 237 5.81 11.67 49.22
CA GLU A 237 5.36 10.68 48.24
C GLU A 237 3.99 11.04 47.66
N ILE A 238 3.71 10.59 46.43
CA ILE A 238 2.45 10.86 45.71
C ILE A 238 1.73 9.59 45.27
N PHE A 239 2.28 8.40 45.53
CA PHE A 239 1.70 7.16 44.99
C PHE A 239 0.32 6.82 45.57
N ASN A 240 0.00 7.27 46.80
CA ASN A 240 -1.37 7.19 47.34
C ASN A 240 -2.21 8.45 47.04
N SER A 241 -1.70 9.41 46.26
CA SER A 241 -2.41 10.64 45.89
C SER A 241 -3.27 10.39 44.64
N PRO A 242 -4.62 10.45 44.72
CA PRO A 242 -5.50 10.21 43.58
C PRO A 242 -5.31 11.19 42.41
N THR A 243 -4.67 12.33 42.68
CA THR A 243 -4.45 13.43 41.76
C THR A 243 -2.97 13.57 41.35
N GLY A 244 -2.08 12.71 41.87
CA GLY A 244 -0.64 12.75 41.56
C GLY A 244 0.11 13.99 42.06
N VAL A 245 -0.45 14.70 43.05
CA VAL A 245 0.11 15.95 43.58
C VAL A 245 0.26 15.90 45.10
N ILE A 246 1.12 16.77 45.65
CA ILE A 246 1.38 16.85 47.09
C ILE A 246 0.34 17.77 47.76
N ASP A 247 -0.43 17.22 48.70
CA ASP A 247 -1.57 17.93 49.34
C ASP A 247 -1.21 18.54 50.70
N GLY A 248 -0.08 19.26 50.77
CA GLY A 248 0.32 20.00 51.96
C GLY A 248 1.83 20.13 52.18
N ASN A 249 2.19 20.77 53.28
CA ASN A 249 3.56 20.86 53.76
C ASN A 249 3.64 20.99 55.28
N TYR A 250 4.75 20.52 55.84
CA TYR A 250 5.07 20.62 57.25
C TYR A 250 6.51 21.07 57.44
N ILE A 251 6.73 21.96 58.41
CA ILE A 251 8.03 22.39 58.91
C ILE A 251 8.26 21.67 60.24
N PHE A 252 9.35 20.91 60.31
CA PHE A 252 9.85 20.23 61.49
C PHE A 252 10.94 21.07 62.17
N ALA A 253 11.14 20.89 63.47
CA ALA A 253 12.28 21.49 64.15
C ALA A 253 13.61 20.89 63.66
N ASP A 254 14.60 21.76 63.46
CA ASP A 254 15.99 21.48 63.07
C ASP A 254 16.91 21.29 64.30
N SER A 255 18.16 20.89 64.08
CA SER A 255 19.20 20.75 65.11
C SER A 255 19.51 22.06 65.86
N GLU A 256 19.30 23.20 65.21
CA GLU A 256 19.61 24.55 65.71
C GLU A 256 18.48 25.12 66.57
N ASN A 257 17.34 24.43 66.67
CA ASN A 257 16.16 24.97 67.33
C ASN A 257 16.45 25.43 68.76
N VAL A 258 15.90 26.57 69.16
CA VAL A 258 16.11 27.14 70.52
C VAL A 258 15.55 26.27 71.64
N THR A 259 14.59 25.39 71.32
CA THR A 259 13.96 24.47 72.28
C THR A 259 14.56 23.07 72.09
N LEU A 260 15.38 22.63 73.05
CA LEU A 260 16.10 21.36 72.97
C LEU A 260 15.17 20.14 72.81
N GLU A 261 14.02 20.13 73.50
CA GLU A 261 13.12 18.97 73.55
C GLU A 261 12.50 18.60 72.20
N ILE A 262 12.38 19.56 71.27
CA ILE A 262 11.70 19.35 69.98
C ILE A 262 12.67 19.08 68.82
N ARG A 263 13.98 19.19 69.05
CA ARG A 263 15.03 18.92 68.05
C ARG A 263 14.96 17.48 67.54
N PRO A 264 15.49 17.18 66.34
CA PRO A 264 15.57 15.81 65.85
C PRO A 264 16.19 14.86 66.87
N LYS A 265 15.56 13.70 67.05
CA LYS A 265 15.95 12.71 68.06
C LYS A 265 16.07 11.34 67.42
N LEU A 266 17.25 10.74 67.52
CA LEU A 266 17.52 9.36 67.13
C LEU A 266 17.54 8.48 68.38
N THR A 267 16.61 7.54 68.50
CA THR A 267 16.61 6.56 69.60
C THR A 267 17.07 5.21 69.08
N LEU A 268 18.07 4.63 69.74
CA LEU A 268 18.73 3.40 69.33
C LEU A 268 18.72 2.40 70.48
N GLU A 269 18.20 1.20 70.23
CA GLU A 269 18.47 0.04 71.08
C GLU A 269 19.57 -0.81 70.42
N TYR A 270 20.60 -1.16 71.19
CA TYR A 270 21.74 -1.91 70.68
C TYR A 270 22.16 -3.02 71.65
N ARG A 271 22.84 -4.02 71.10
CA ARG A 271 23.39 -5.17 71.83
C ARG A 271 24.88 -5.33 71.57
N THR A 272 25.68 -5.64 72.58
CA THR A 272 27.14 -5.78 72.47
C THR A 272 27.60 -7.13 71.88
N VAL A 273 27.20 -7.40 70.63
CA VAL A 273 27.64 -8.57 69.85
C VAL A 273 28.08 -8.13 68.44
N GLU A 274 28.71 -9.04 67.70
CA GLU A 274 29.09 -8.78 66.31
C GLU A 274 27.85 -8.60 65.43
N PRO A 275 27.76 -7.52 64.63
CA PRO A 275 26.64 -7.31 63.72
C PRO A 275 26.68 -8.31 62.57
N TRP A 276 25.51 -8.81 62.20
CA TRP A 276 25.33 -9.67 61.04
C TRP A 276 24.01 -9.32 60.34
N LEU A 277 24.00 -9.34 59.01
CA LEU A 277 22.79 -9.18 58.19
C LEU A 277 22.78 -10.27 57.12
N ALA A 278 21.59 -10.76 56.78
CA ALA A 278 21.44 -11.76 55.72
C ALA A 278 21.73 -11.13 54.35
N PRO A 279 22.69 -11.65 53.54
CA PRO A 279 22.91 -11.19 52.17
C PRO A 279 21.68 -11.35 51.28
N SER A 280 21.65 -10.62 50.17
CA SER A 280 20.51 -10.59 49.24
C SER A 280 20.29 -11.96 48.55
N PRO A 281 19.05 -12.44 48.46
CA PRO A 281 18.72 -13.62 47.69
C PRO A 281 18.74 -13.32 46.18
N SER A 282 18.85 -14.37 45.36
CA SER A 282 18.79 -14.27 43.90
C SER A 282 17.42 -14.74 43.39
N LEU A 283 16.72 -13.87 42.67
CA LEU A 283 15.40 -14.15 42.10
C LEU A 283 15.51 -15.11 40.90
N VAL A 284 14.53 -16.01 40.76
CA VAL A 284 14.51 -17.06 39.72
C VAL A 284 13.29 -16.94 38.82
N HIS A 285 12.07 -16.92 39.38
CA HIS A 285 10.81 -16.82 38.64
C HIS A 285 9.81 -15.96 39.44
N PRO A 286 8.98 -15.10 38.82
CA PRO A 286 9.00 -14.67 37.41
C PRO A 286 10.34 -14.03 37.01
N THR A 287 10.83 -14.29 35.81
CA THR A 287 12.05 -13.62 35.32
C THR A 287 11.80 -12.13 35.08
N ASN A 288 12.85 -11.32 35.08
CA ASN A 288 12.71 -9.89 34.80
C ASN A 288 12.13 -9.64 33.40
N SER A 289 11.12 -8.78 33.31
CA SER A 289 10.37 -8.44 32.09
C SER A 289 9.56 -9.60 31.50
N ALA A 290 9.18 -10.61 32.29
CA ALA A 290 8.37 -11.72 31.82
C ALA A 290 6.91 -11.32 31.55
N THR A 291 6.32 -11.89 30.49
CA THR A 291 4.87 -11.98 30.29
C THR A 291 4.41 -13.34 30.81
N LEU A 292 3.47 -13.35 31.76
CA LEU A 292 2.95 -14.58 32.35
C LEU A 292 1.65 -15.01 31.68
N TRP A 293 1.56 -16.30 31.35
CA TRP A 293 0.40 -16.94 30.72
C TRP A 293 -0.03 -18.17 31.52
N ASN A 294 -1.31 -18.55 31.42
CA ASN A 294 -1.81 -19.79 31.99
C ASN A 294 -1.40 -21.00 31.14
N THR A 295 -0.34 -21.68 31.54
CA THR A 295 0.17 -22.86 30.81
C THR A 295 -0.72 -24.11 30.93
N SER A 296 -1.75 -24.06 31.78
CA SER A 296 -2.73 -25.14 31.95
C SER A 296 -4.04 -24.90 31.20
N SER A 297 -4.22 -23.70 30.61
CA SER A 297 -5.37 -23.36 29.77
C SER A 297 -5.01 -23.45 28.30
N TYR A 298 -5.98 -23.84 27.48
CA TYR A 298 -5.87 -23.73 26.02
C TYR A 298 -6.34 -22.37 25.53
N GLU A 299 -7.13 -21.64 26.32
CA GLU A 299 -7.49 -20.26 26.07
C GLU A 299 -6.28 -19.36 26.40
N LEU A 300 -6.00 -18.39 25.53
CA LEU A 300 -4.92 -17.44 25.73
C LEU A 300 -5.28 -16.44 26.84
N VAL A 301 -4.93 -16.77 28.08
CA VAL A 301 -5.29 -15.99 29.29
C VAL A 301 -4.11 -15.94 30.27
N GLY A 302 -4.09 -14.90 31.12
CA GLY A 302 -3.16 -14.80 32.25
C GLY A 302 -3.33 -15.94 33.27
N PRO A 303 -2.30 -16.21 34.09
CA PRO A 303 -2.30 -17.31 35.04
C PRO A 303 -3.33 -17.12 36.17
N ASP A 304 -3.84 -18.22 36.74
CA ASP A 304 -4.72 -18.18 37.92
C ASP A 304 -3.93 -18.04 39.25
N SER A 305 -2.63 -18.35 39.21
CA SER A 305 -1.72 -18.32 40.35
C SER A 305 -0.30 -17.96 39.91
N ILE A 306 0.49 -17.31 40.77
CA ILE A 306 1.87 -16.90 40.47
C ILE A 306 2.83 -17.53 41.47
N GLU A 307 3.86 -18.20 40.96
CA GLU A 307 4.97 -18.73 41.75
C GLU A 307 6.13 -17.73 41.76
N PHE A 308 6.64 -17.42 42.95
CA PHE A 308 7.78 -16.54 43.17
C PHE A 308 8.94 -17.33 43.77
N ASP A 309 9.86 -17.76 42.91
CA ASP A 309 11.00 -18.58 43.26
C ASP A 309 12.26 -17.75 43.48
N PHE A 310 13.02 -18.11 44.50
CA PHE A 310 14.33 -17.53 44.76
C PHE A 310 15.33 -18.55 45.27
N SER A 311 16.61 -18.23 45.11
CA SER A 311 17.72 -19.03 45.63
C SER A 311 18.50 -18.25 46.69
N THR A 312 18.94 -18.96 47.73
CA THR A 312 19.69 -18.40 48.85
C THR A 312 20.82 -19.34 49.26
N PRO A 313 22.03 -18.84 49.53
CA PRO A 313 23.14 -19.64 50.05
C PRO A 313 23.04 -19.87 51.58
N LEU A 314 22.05 -19.27 52.27
CA LEU A 314 21.95 -19.25 53.72
C LEU A 314 20.88 -20.23 54.23
N SER A 315 21.19 -20.91 55.34
CA SER A 315 20.25 -21.80 56.04
C SER A 315 19.78 -21.25 57.40
N ASN A 316 20.20 -20.04 57.78
CA ASN A 316 19.98 -19.46 59.11
C ASN A 316 18.94 -18.31 59.12
N VAL A 317 18.27 -18.04 58.00
CA VAL A 317 17.17 -17.06 57.90
C VAL A 317 15.93 -17.64 58.57
N THR A 318 15.27 -16.87 59.43
CA THR A 318 14.08 -17.34 60.18
C THR A 318 12.77 -16.92 59.51
N ASN A 319 12.81 -15.86 58.70
CA ASN A 319 11.64 -15.32 58.03
C ASN A 319 12.03 -14.69 56.68
N TRP A 320 11.29 -14.99 55.63
CA TRP A 320 11.40 -14.32 54.33
C TRP A 320 10.30 -13.29 54.17
N GLN A 321 10.61 -12.15 53.54
CA GLN A 321 9.66 -11.12 53.17
C GLN A 321 9.63 -10.99 51.65
N ILE A 322 8.47 -11.21 51.05
CA ILE A 322 8.20 -10.90 49.64
C ILE A 322 7.53 -9.53 49.59
N CYS A 323 8.03 -8.63 48.75
CA CYS A 323 7.38 -7.35 48.48
C CYS A 323 6.94 -7.32 47.02
N HIS A 324 5.67 -7.03 46.78
CA HIS A 324 5.07 -6.97 45.44
C HIS A 324 4.16 -5.76 45.26
N GLY A 325 3.93 -5.33 44.02
CA GLY A 325 2.97 -4.29 43.68
C GLY A 325 3.31 -3.51 42.42
N GLN A 326 2.43 -2.58 42.05
CA GLN A 326 2.55 -1.75 40.84
C GLN A 326 3.49 -0.55 41.02
N GLU A 327 3.61 -0.03 42.25
CA GLU A 327 4.44 1.14 42.55
C GLU A 327 5.84 0.70 42.99
N ILE A 328 6.84 0.91 42.13
CA ILE A 328 8.23 0.52 42.41
C ILE A 328 8.79 1.19 43.68
N ARG A 329 8.30 2.39 44.03
CA ARG A 329 8.76 3.10 45.24
C ARG A 329 8.17 2.55 46.53
N TRP A 330 7.02 1.88 46.48
CA TRP A 330 6.34 1.37 47.66
C TRP A 330 5.61 0.06 47.35
N LEU A 331 6.32 -1.04 47.60
CA LEU A 331 5.81 -2.40 47.42
C LEU A 331 5.20 -2.91 48.72
N ASP A 332 4.08 -3.63 48.62
CA ASP A 332 3.43 -4.27 49.77
C ASP A 332 4.19 -5.55 50.15
N CYS A 333 4.73 -5.57 51.37
CA CYS A 333 5.58 -6.64 51.87
C CYS A 333 4.83 -7.62 52.76
N LYS A 334 4.87 -8.92 52.42
CA LYS A 334 4.29 -10.03 53.19
C LYS A 334 5.36 -10.98 53.72
N SER A 335 5.10 -11.46 54.93
CA SER A 335 6.00 -12.30 55.72
C SER A 335 5.71 -13.79 55.51
N SER A 336 6.74 -14.62 55.34
CA SER A 336 6.62 -16.09 55.21
C SER A 336 6.00 -16.78 56.42
N THR A 337 6.06 -16.14 57.59
CA THR A 337 5.45 -16.61 58.84
C THR A 337 4.06 -16.04 59.11
N SER A 338 3.54 -15.18 58.22
CA SER A 338 2.19 -14.62 58.36
C SER A 338 1.15 -15.72 58.11
N VAL A 339 0.11 -15.77 58.94
CA VAL A 339 -0.99 -16.74 58.81
C VAL A 339 -2.16 -16.16 58.01
N ASP A 340 -2.09 -14.86 57.68
CA ASP A 340 -3.15 -14.06 57.05
C ASP A 340 -2.63 -13.39 55.75
N SER A 341 -1.59 -13.97 55.14
CA SER A 341 -1.08 -13.51 53.83
C SER A 341 -1.76 -14.25 52.68
N GLU A 342 -2.06 -13.52 51.62
CA GLU A 342 -2.42 -14.04 50.29
C GLU A 342 -1.33 -14.96 49.68
N PHE A 343 -0.10 -14.87 50.19
CA PHE A 343 1.02 -15.73 49.82
C PHE A 343 1.16 -16.94 50.75
N VAL A 344 1.43 -18.10 50.16
CA VAL A 344 1.82 -19.34 50.85
C VAL A 344 3.30 -19.61 50.59
N PHE A 345 4.11 -19.75 51.65
CA PHE A 345 5.54 -20.01 51.52
C PHE A 345 5.90 -21.49 51.69
N ASP A 346 6.62 -22.07 50.72
CA ASP A 346 7.26 -23.40 50.83
C ASP A 346 8.76 -23.26 51.10
N SER A 347 9.15 -23.60 52.34
CA SER A 347 10.56 -23.59 52.78
C SER A 347 11.45 -24.65 52.14
N THR A 348 10.89 -25.65 51.46
CA THR A 348 11.63 -26.73 50.80
C THR A 348 12.18 -26.27 49.46
N THR A 349 11.36 -25.52 48.71
CA THR A 349 11.69 -25.01 47.37
C THR A 349 12.13 -23.55 47.40
N ASN A 350 11.88 -22.82 48.50
CA ASN A 350 12.00 -21.36 48.61
C ASN A 350 11.10 -20.64 47.61
N THR A 351 9.82 -20.98 47.64
CA THR A 351 8.78 -20.44 46.74
C THR A 351 7.71 -19.73 47.56
N PHE A 352 7.31 -18.53 47.14
CA PHE A 352 6.03 -17.95 47.54
C PHE A 352 5.00 -18.19 46.45
N LEU A 353 3.85 -18.74 46.79
CA LEU A 353 2.74 -18.96 45.87
C LEU A 353 1.62 -17.96 46.18
N LEU A 354 1.21 -17.18 45.18
CA LEU A 354 -0.01 -16.39 45.19
C LEU A 354 -1.10 -17.21 44.47
N ASP A 355 -2.00 -17.84 45.23
CA ASP A 355 -3.04 -18.78 44.72
C ASP A 355 -4.47 -18.20 44.84
N ASP A 356 -4.58 -16.87 44.94
CA ASP A 356 -5.86 -16.18 44.98
C ASP A 356 -6.14 -15.58 43.60
N ALA A 357 -6.98 -16.26 42.82
CA ALA A 357 -7.32 -15.88 41.46
C ALA A 357 -7.95 -14.49 41.36
N ASP A 358 -8.74 -14.06 42.37
CA ASP A 358 -9.32 -12.71 42.37
C ASP A 358 -8.19 -11.67 42.48
N THR A 359 -7.24 -11.89 43.40
CA THR A 359 -6.06 -11.02 43.59
C THR A 359 -5.11 -11.02 42.38
N VAL A 360 -4.93 -12.17 41.73
CA VAL A 360 -4.13 -12.25 40.49
C VAL A 360 -4.84 -11.49 39.36
N SER A 361 -6.15 -11.64 39.23
CA SER A 361 -6.94 -10.94 38.21
C SER A 361 -6.96 -9.42 38.39
N ASP A 362 -6.92 -8.91 39.63
CA ASP A 362 -6.80 -7.47 39.91
C ASP A 362 -5.49 -6.87 39.39
N ASN A 363 -4.48 -7.71 39.13
CA ASN A 363 -3.20 -7.30 38.57
C ASN A 363 -3.15 -7.38 37.04
N PHE A 364 -4.21 -7.86 36.38
CA PHE A 364 -4.29 -7.92 34.93
C PHE A 364 -4.33 -6.52 34.30
N GLY A 365 -3.80 -6.42 33.09
CA GLY A 365 -3.82 -5.21 32.28
C GLY A 365 -2.43 -4.78 31.84
N ASP A 366 -2.38 -3.69 31.09
CA ASP A 366 -1.15 -3.18 30.50
C ASP A 366 -0.32 -2.36 31.49
N GLN A 367 0.24 -3.05 32.48
CA GLN A 367 1.05 -2.47 33.54
C GLN A 367 2.10 -3.47 34.05
N TRP A 368 3.23 -2.92 34.50
CA TRP A 368 4.29 -3.73 35.13
C TRP A 368 3.98 -3.93 36.62
N GLN A 369 4.04 -5.19 37.06
CA GLN A 369 4.09 -5.57 38.47
C GLN A 369 5.54 -5.77 38.88
N TYR A 370 5.93 -5.22 40.02
CA TYR A 370 7.29 -5.30 40.54
C TYR A 370 7.34 -6.21 41.77
N TRP A 371 8.44 -6.95 41.93
CA TRP A 371 8.64 -7.77 43.10
C TRP A 371 10.11 -7.88 43.51
N ARG A 372 10.33 -8.08 44.82
CA ARG A 372 11.64 -8.34 45.43
C ARG A 372 11.50 -9.14 46.72
N ILE A 373 12.57 -9.79 47.15
CA ILE A 373 12.59 -10.61 48.37
C ILE A 373 13.75 -10.21 49.28
N ARG A 374 13.55 -10.26 50.60
CA ARG A 374 14.63 -10.21 51.60
C ARG A 374 14.48 -11.30 52.66
N GLY A 375 15.58 -11.66 53.32
CA GLY A 375 15.60 -12.57 54.45
C GLY A 375 15.87 -11.85 55.76
N ASP A 376 15.06 -12.10 56.78
CA ASP A 376 15.15 -11.50 58.11
C ASP A 376 15.47 -12.57 59.17
N GLN A 377 16.23 -12.17 60.21
CA GLN A 377 16.56 -13.02 61.35
C GLN A 377 16.34 -12.28 62.67
N ASP A 378 15.29 -12.65 63.41
CA ASP A 378 14.84 -11.94 64.62
C ASP A 378 14.65 -10.42 64.37
N HIS A 379 15.57 -9.58 64.86
CA HIS A 379 15.56 -8.13 64.69
C HIS A 379 16.43 -7.65 63.51
N ARG A 380 17.20 -8.56 62.88
CA ARG A 380 18.14 -8.26 61.79
C ARG A 380 17.37 -8.26 60.47
N VAL A 381 17.31 -7.09 59.83
CA VAL A 381 16.60 -6.90 58.56
C VAL A 381 17.60 -6.98 57.41
N GLY A 382 17.47 -8.01 56.56
CA GLY A 382 18.47 -8.34 55.54
C GLY A 382 18.50 -7.41 54.32
N TYR A 383 19.40 -7.70 53.39
CA TYR A 383 19.46 -7.02 52.10
C TYR A 383 18.32 -7.51 51.19
N TYR A 384 17.67 -6.57 50.50
CA TYR A 384 16.74 -6.89 49.43
C TYR A 384 17.47 -7.46 48.22
N SER A 385 16.81 -8.37 47.50
CA SER A 385 17.17 -8.71 46.12
C SER A 385 17.04 -7.48 45.21
N GLN A 386 17.56 -7.60 43.99
CA GLN A 386 17.14 -6.73 42.89
C GLN A 386 15.61 -6.81 42.70
N ILE A 387 15.04 -5.79 42.05
CA ILE A 387 13.63 -5.75 41.69
C ILE A 387 13.48 -6.37 40.31
N PHE A 388 12.60 -7.35 40.20
CA PHE A 388 12.15 -7.88 38.91
C PHE A 388 10.75 -7.37 38.62
N GLN A 389 10.44 -7.24 37.33
CA GLN A 389 9.11 -6.89 36.86
C GLN A 389 8.49 -8.01 36.02
N TYR A 390 7.17 -8.13 36.04
CA TYR A 390 6.40 -9.03 35.20
C TYR A 390 5.06 -8.38 34.82
N ARG A 391 4.44 -8.86 33.74
CA ARG A 391 3.12 -8.41 33.28
C ARG A 391 2.26 -9.61 32.87
N MET A 392 0.96 -9.39 32.79
CA MET A 392 -0.03 -10.42 32.47
C MET A 392 -1.35 -9.74 32.11
N THR A 393 -2.18 -10.46 31.36
CA THR A 393 -3.41 -9.92 30.80
C THR A 393 -4.58 -10.84 31.06
N ASP A 394 -5.79 -10.33 30.89
CA ASP A 394 -7.01 -11.12 30.89
C ASP A 394 -7.11 -11.98 29.61
N ALA A 395 -8.26 -12.65 29.42
CA ALA A 395 -8.46 -13.52 28.27
C ALA A 395 -8.36 -12.72 26.96
N GLN A 396 -7.41 -13.09 26.11
CA GLN A 396 -7.19 -12.48 24.79
C GLN A 396 -7.87 -13.25 23.66
N ALA A 397 -8.19 -14.52 23.88
CA ALA A 397 -8.89 -15.34 22.91
C ALA A 397 -10.38 -15.48 23.26
N GLU A 398 -11.25 -15.43 22.26
CA GLU A 398 -12.67 -15.75 22.39
C GLU A 398 -12.91 -17.24 22.12
N ASP A 399 -13.58 -17.94 23.03
CA ASP A 399 -14.06 -19.31 22.83
C ASP A 399 -15.47 -19.32 22.23
N ASP A 400 -15.65 -20.02 21.11
CA ASP A 400 -16.94 -20.19 20.44
C ASP A 400 -17.87 -21.22 21.13
N GLY A 401 -17.39 -21.85 22.21
CA GLY A 401 -18.10 -22.87 22.99
C GLY A 401 -18.05 -24.27 22.37
N PHE A 402 -17.37 -24.43 21.24
CA PHE A 402 -17.11 -25.71 20.57
C PHE A 402 -15.62 -26.10 20.62
N GLY A 403 -14.80 -25.35 21.37
CA GLY A 403 -13.36 -25.60 21.52
C GLY A 403 -12.51 -24.95 20.43
N ASN A 404 -13.05 -23.94 19.73
CA ASN A 404 -12.28 -23.10 18.82
C ASN A 404 -12.02 -21.74 19.50
N TYR A 405 -10.74 -21.40 19.61
CA TYR A 405 -10.28 -20.16 20.23
C TYR A 405 -9.83 -19.18 19.15
N THR A 406 -10.37 -17.96 19.15
CA THR A 406 -10.02 -16.91 18.18
C THR A 406 -9.35 -15.74 18.86
N VAL A 407 -8.18 -15.32 18.36
CA VAL A 407 -7.45 -14.13 18.82
C VAL A 407 -7.18 -13.21 17.63
N ASP A 408 -7.41 -11.91 17.85
CA ASP A 408 -7.12 -10.86 16.87
C ASP A 408 -5.80 -10.17 17.25
N LEU A 409 -4.79 -10.30 16.39
CA LEU A 409 -3.44 -9.83 16.64
C LEU A 409 -3.12 -8.67 15.70
N SER A 410 -2.91 -7.48 16.25
CA SER A 410 -2.33 -6.32 15.56
C SER A 410 -1.22 -5.71 16.40
N ARG A 411 -0.46 -4.75 15.84
CA ARG A 411 0.59 -4.05 16.60
C ARG A 411 0.01 -3.51 17.90
N ASN A 412 0.60 -3.93 19.03
CA ASN A 412 0.23 -3.48 20.39
C ASN A 412 -1.19 -3.87 20.82
N SER A 413 -1.78 -4.90 20.22
CA SER A 413 -3.15 -5.34 20.56
C SER A 413 -3.30 -5.92 21.97
N ILE A 414 -2.24 -6.53 22.53
CA ILE A 414 -2.24 -7.10 23.89
C ILE A 414 -1.64 -6.09 24.88
N PHE A 415 -0.46 -5.55 24.57
CA PHE A 415 0.21 -4.53 25.38
C PHE A 415 0.73 -3.39 24.51
N GLU A 416 0.46 -2.17 24.94
CA GLU A 416 0.87 -0.92 24.30
C GLU A 416 1.86 -0.13 25.17
N SER A 417 1.53 0.08 26.44
CA SER A 417 2.25 0.91 27.39
C SER A 417 3.46 0.22 27.99
N THR A 418 3.36 -1.09 28.25
CA THR A 418 4.46 -1.89 28.83
C THR A 418 5.43 -2.44 27.79
N GLY A 419 5.22 -2.11 26.52
CA GLY A 419 6.02 -2.55 25.38
C GLY A 419 5.17 -3.33 24.39
N ASP A 420 5.40 -3.06 23.10
CA ASP A 420 4.68 -3.60 21.95
C ASP A 420 4.54 -5.13 22.00
N LEU A 421 3.32 -5.64 22.25
CA LEU A 421 2.98 -7.07 22.14
C LEU A 421 1.61 -7.28 21.46
N PRO A 422 1.53 -8.12 20.40
CA PRO A 422 2.64 -8.64 19.61
C PRO A 422 3.40 -7.50 18.91
N GLN A 423 4.70 -7.71 18.68
CA GLN A 423 5.44 -6.84 17.77
C GLN A 423 5.03 -7.19 16.34
N VAL A 424 4.49 -6.19 15.65
CA VAL A 424 4.11 -6.29 14.24
C VAL A 424 4.81 -5.17 13.51
N ILE A 425 5.57 -5.54 12.48
CA ILE A 425 6.27 -4.62 11.61
C ILE A 425 5.80 -4.82 10.17
N ASP A 426 5.75 -3.74 9.42
CA ASP A 426 5.40 -3.76 8.01
C ASP A 426 6.12 -2.68 7.21
N ALA A 427 6.31 -2.95 5.92
CA ALA A 427 6.92 -1.98 5.03
C ALA A 427 6.56 -2.24 3.58
N THR A 428 6.44 -1.16 2.82
CA THR A 428 6.44 -1.23 1.37
C THR A 428 7.86 -1.11 0.81
N THR A 429 8.12 -1.75 -0.32
CA THR A 429 9.34 -1.54 -1.13
C THR A 429 8.95 -1.19 -2.56
N ASP A 430 9.72 -0.33 -3.23
CA ASP A 430 9.51 0.09 -4.63
C ASP A 430 10.70 -0.34 -5.52
N SER A 431 10.40 -1.03 -6.62
CA SER A 431 11.39 -1.53 -7.59
C SER A 431 12.28 -0.46 -8.27
N ILE A 432 11.85 0.80 -8.33
CA ILE A 432 12.57 1.93 -8.92
C ILE A 432 13.33 2.71 -7.85
N ASN A 433 12.69 3.00 -6.71
CA ASN A 433 13.31 3.71 -5.59
C ASN A 433 14.03 2.75 -4.64
N GLN A 434 15.04 2.04 -5.15
CA GLN A 434 15.54 0.83 -4.50
C GLN A 434 16.23 1.00 -3.14
N GLN A 435 16.53 2.24 -2.74
CA GLN A 435 17.24 2.57 -1.49
C GLN A 435 16.35 3.27 -0.47
N ASP A 436 15.10 3.58 -0.84
CA ASP A 436 14.17 4.27 0.04
C ASP A 436 13.54 3.24 0.98
N ASN A 437 13.41 3.64 2.25
CA ASN A 437 12.73 2.87 3.28
C ASN A 437 11.40 3.55 3.60
N TYR A 438 10.31 2.79 3.55
CA TYR A 438 8.94 3.22 3.81
C TYR A 438 8.33 2.59 5.08
N GLY A 439 9.14 1.94 5.92
CA GLY A 439 8.67 1.23 7.13
C GLY A 439 8.09 2.11 8.24
N THR A 440 8.18 3.45 8.12
CA THR A 440 7.53 4.38 9.07
C THR A 440 6.30 5.08 8.48
N ASP A 441 5.92 4.72 7.26
CA ASP A 441 4.81 5.36 6.57
C ASP A 441 3.49 4.82 7.09
N SER A 442 2.49 5.70 7.23
CA SER A 442 1.15 5.32 7.71
C SER A 442 0.30 4.59 6.66
N THR A 443 0.89 4.21 5.52
CA THR A 443 0.21 3.59 4.38
C THR A 443 1.15 2.65 3.66
N LEU A 444 0.64 1.49 3.26
CA LEU A 444 1.34 0.47 2.47
C LEU A 444 0.83 0.48 1.03
N THR A 445 1.67 0.95 0.10
CA THR A 445 1.34 0.94 -1.34
C THR A 445 1.65 -0.43 -1.95
N LEU A 446 0.73 -0.94 -2.76
CA LEU A 446 0.82 -2.22 -3.44
C LEU A 446 0.37 -2.08 -4.91
N GLY A 447 1.18 -2.53 -5.86
CA GLY A 447 0.86 -2.45 -7.29
C GLY A 447 1.78 -1.49 -8.06
N TYR A 448 1.35 -1.09 -9.26
CA TYR A 448 2.15 -0.27 -10.18
C TYR A 448 1.91 1.22 -9.98
N SER A 449 2.97 2.00 -9.77
CA SER A 449 2.93 3.45 -9.67
C SER A 449 3.29 4.09 -11.01
N SER A 450 2.36 4.85 -11.59
CA SER A 450 2.57 5.57 -12.86
C SER A 450 3.56 6.75 -12.73
N ALA A 451 3.72 7.30 -11.52
CA ALA A 451 4.64 8.39 -11.26
C ALA A 451 6.12 7.94 -11.27
N THR A 452 6.41 6.76 -10.73
CA THR A 452 7.78 6.21 -10.65
C THR A 452 8.07 5.20 -11.78
N GLY A 453 7.03 4.60 -12.36
CA GLY A 453 7.13 3.49 -13.31
C GLY A 453 7.52 2.15 -12.65
N GLY A 454 7.44 2.09 -11.32
CA GLY A 454 7.82 0.93 -10.51
C GLY A 454 6.62 0.13 -9.99
N THR A 455 6.89 -1.09 -9.56
CA THR A 455 5.93 -1.92 -8.81
C THR A 455 6.33 -1.97 -7.34
N SER A 456 5.34 -1.75 -6.48
CA SER A 456 5.46 -1.79 -5.02
C SER A 456 4.94 -3.11 -4.45
N GLN A 457 5.64 -3.60 -3.42
CA GLN A 457 5.31 -4.83 -2.66
C GLN A 457 5.29 -4.51 -1.18
N ALA A 458 4.37 -5.13 -0.43
CA ALA A 458 4.27 -4.97 1.02
C ALA A 458 4.83 -6.21 1.75
N TYR A 459 5.49 -5.99 2.88
CA TYR A 459 6.06 -7.02 3.74
C TYR A 459 5.44 -6.89 5.13
N PHE A 460 5.21 -8.03 5.78
CA PHE A 460 4.66 -8.09 7.13
C PHE A 460 5.46 -9.09 7.96
N SER A 461 5.64 -8.78 9.24
CA SER A 461 6.20 -9.71 10.22
C SER A 461 5.48 -9.61 11.55
N TYR A 462 5.07 -10.76 12.08
CA TYR A 462 4.47 -10.90 13.41
C TYR A 462 5.39 -11.74 14.28
N ASP A 463 5.76 -11.22 15.45
CA ASP A 463 6.48 -11.96 16.49
C ASP A 463 5.51 -12.43 17.58
N LEU A 464 5.38 -13.75 17.70
CA LEU A 464 4.51 -14.42 18.67
C LEU A 464 5.30 -15.07 19.81
N SER A 465 6.62 -14.86 19.91
CA SER A 465 7.50 -15.58 20.85
C SER A 465 7.15 -15.34 22.33
N ASP A 466 6.59 -14.18 22.65
CA ASP A 466 6.13 -13.81 23.99
C ASP A 466 4.66 -14.19 24.25
N ILE A 467 3.99 -14.86 23.31
CA ILE A 467 2.60 -15.34 23.42
C ILE A 467 2.63 -16.86 23.58
N TYR A 468 2.06 -17.36 24.68
CA TYR A 468 2.03 -18.80 24.92
C TYR A 468 0.91 -19.50 24.16
N PHE A 469 1.27 -20.33 23.19
CA PHE A 469 0.37 -21.33 22.61
C PHE A 469 0.74 -22.72 23.14
N ASP A 470 -0.27 -23.50 23.56
CA ASP A 470 -0.03 -24.89 23.98
C ASP A 470 0.55 -25.74 22.83
N SER A 471 1.38 -26.72 23.16
CA SER A 471 2.01 -27.61 22.16
C SER A 471 1.03 -28.44 21.31
N LEU A 472 -0.22 -28.58 21.76
CA LEU A 472 -1.30 -29.24 21.03
C LEU A 472 -2.21 -28.25 20.28
N ALA A 473 -1.97 -26.94 20.39
CA ALA A 473 -2.69 -25.94 19.63
C ALA A 473 -2.39 -26.14 18.14
N THR A 474 -3.44 -26.28 17.34
CA THR A 474 -3.32 -26.36 15.87
C THR A 474 -4.13 -25.23 15.25
N PRO A 475 -3.50 -24.31 14.49
CA PRO A 475 -4.20 -23.29 13.73
C PRO A 475 -5.18 -23.95 12.74
N ILE A 476 -6.43 -23.49 12.71
CA ILE A 476 -7.46 -23.95 11.77
C ILE A 476 -7.90 -22.87 10.79
N SER A 477 -7.63 -21.60 11.13
CA SER A 477 -7.85 -20.44 10.29
C SER A 477 -6.88 -19.34 10.71
N ALA A 478 -6.21 -18.70 9.77
CA ALA A 478 -5.36 -17.54 9.99
C ALA A 478 -5.58 -16.53 8.86
N VAL A 479 -6.39 -15.51 9.13
CA VAL A 479 -6.80 -14.52 8.12
C VAL A 479 -6.10 -13.21 8.41
N LEU A 480 -5.22 -12.78 7.51
CA LEU A 480 -4.73 -11.41 7.48
C LEU A 480 -5.82 -10.52 6.90
N GLU A 481 -6.17 -9.47 7.64
CA GLU A 481 -7.16 -8.48 7.29
C GLU A 481 -6.50 -7.10 7.18
N LEU A 482 -6.61 -6.47 6.02
CA LEU A 482 -6.10 -5.13 5.75
C LEU A 482 -7.24 -4.19 5.33
N GLU A 483 -7.24 -2.98 5.87
CA GLU A 483 -8.17 -1.92 5.49
C GLU A 483 -7.57 -1.03 4.39
N LEU A 484 -8.36 -0.74 3.36
CA LEU A 484 -7.97 0.10 2.24
C LEU A 484 -7.94 1.58 2.64
N ALA A 485 -6.80 2.23 2.38
CA ALA A 485 -6.62 3.67 2.48
C ALA A 485 -7.01 4.41 1.18
N SER A 486 -7.07 3.69 0.04
CA SER A 486 -7.47 4.22 -1.27
C SER A 486 -8.84 3.70 -1.73
N SER A 487 -9.50 4.44 -2.64
CA SER A 487 -10.73 3.98 -3.31
C SER A 487 -10.43 2.89 -4.35
N THR A 488 -11.31 1.90 -4.47
CA THR A 488 -11.28 0.85 -5.51
C THR A 488 -12.29 1.08 -6.63
N GLN A 489 -12.91 2.27 -6.70
CA GLN A 489 -13.85 2.59 -7.79
C GLN A 489 -13.14 2.56 -9.15
N ASN A 490 -13.75 1.91 -10.14
CA ASN A 490 -13.23 1.69 -11.51
C ASN A 490 -11.82 1.09 -11.58
N ILE A 491 -11.36 0.40 -10.53
CA ILE A 491 -10.04 -0.19 -10.55
C ILE A 491 -10.04 -1.53 -11.31
N ASN A 492 -9.12 -1.68 -12.26
CA ASN A 492 -8.87 -2.98 -12.89
C ASN A 492 -8.44 -4.01 -11.83
N PRO A 493 -8.97 -5.24 -11.85
CA PRO A 493 -8.67 -6.24 -10.83
C PRO A 493 -7.16 -6.49 -10.65
N ILE A 494 -6.69 -6.38 -9.40
CA ILE A 494 -5.31 -6.68 -9.00
C ILE A 494 -5.29 -8.01 -8.27
N ASP A 495 -4.66 -9.02 -8.87
CA ASP A 495 -4.35 -10.27 -8.19
C ASP A 495 -3.11 -10.12 -7.31
N VAL A 496 -3.27 -10.37 -6.02
CA VAL A 496 -2.20 -10.24 -5.01
C VAL A 496 -1.95 -11.60 -4.36
N SER A 497 -0.73 -12.11 -4.57
CA SER A 497 -0.28 -13.39 -4.03
C SER A 497 0.56 -13.20 -2.76
N VAL A 498 0.51 -14.20 -1.87
CA VAL A 498 1.26 -14.21 -0.60
C VAL A 498 2.39 -15.24 -0.67
N PHE A 499 3.59 -14.84 -0.26
CA PHE A 499 4.76 -15.71 -0.17
C PHE A 499 5.41 -15.61 1.21
N ALA A 500 5.78 -16.74 1.81
CA ALA A 500 6.55 -16.77 3.06
C ALA A 500 7.93 -16.14 2.86
N CYS A 501 8.44 -15.42 3.85
CA CYS A 501 9.76 -14.80 3.83
C CYS A 501 10.53 -15.04 5.13
N ASP A 502 11.82 -14.71 5.12
CA ASP A 502 12.61 -14.55 6.33
C ASP A 502 12.19 -13.29 7.10
N GLN A 503 12.46 -13.26 8.41
CA GLN A 503 12.27 -12.07 9.26
C GLN A 503 13.11 -10.89 8.75
N PHE A 504 12.59 -9.67 8.90
CA PHE A 504 13.24 -8.44 8.47
C PHE A 504 13.22 -7.38 9.57
N ASP A 505 13.96 -6.29 9.36
CA ASP A 505 13.97 -5.11 10.25
C ASP A 505 13.42 -3.92 9.46
N GLU A 506 12.33 -3.37 9.97
CA GLU A 506 11.57 -2.25 9.41
C GLU A 506 12.44 -0.99 9.22
N ALA A 507 13.45 -0.78 10.06
CA ALA A 507 14.32 0.40 9.94
C ALA A 507 15.31 0.34 8.77
N ILE A 508 15.50 -0.82 8.14
CA ILE A 508 16.50 -1.01 7.07
C ILE A 508 15.96 -1.73 5.82
N ILE A 509 14.71 -2.16 5.80
CA ILE A 509 14.11 -2.78 4.62
C ILE A 509 14.01 -1.77 3.48
N THR A 510 14.48 -2.19 2.31
CA THR A 510 14.45 -1.46 1.04
C THR A 510 14.35 -2.49 -0.07
N TYR A 511 13.95 -2.11 -1.28
CA TYR A 511 13.89 -3.08 -2.39
C TYR A 511 15.27 -3.73 -2.68
N ALA A 512 16.38 -3.00 -2.49
CA ALA A 512 17.72 -3.56 -2.65
C ALA A 512 18.15 -4.52 -1.53
N ASN A 513 17.44 -4.50 -0.39
CA ASN A 513 17.71 -5.28 0.80
C ASN A 513 16.45 -6.02 1.30
N SER A 514 15.63 -6.52 0.38
CA SER A 514 14.43 -7.31 0.72
C SER A 514 14.80 -8.67 1.32
N PRO A 515 13.98 -9.20 2.26
CA PRO A 515 14.18 -10.54 2.80
C PRO A 515 14.03 -11.61 1.71
N ALA A 516 14.63 -12.79 1.94
CA ALA A 516 14.47 -13.91 1.02
C ALA A 516 13.07 -14.52 1.17
N CYS A 517 12.35 -14.67 0.07
CA CYS A 517 11.00 -15.23 0.05
C CYS A 517 10.91 -16.53 -0.76
N SER A 518 9.94 -17.36 -0.40
CA SER A 518 9.59 -18.61 -1.08
C SER A 518 9.01 -18.34 -2.47
N ASN A 519 9.17 -19.31 -3.39
CA ASN A 519 8.49 -19.30 -4.69
C ASN A 519 7.13 -20.02 -4.66
N SER A 520 6.76 -20.63 -3.53
CA SER A 520 5.46 -21.29 -3.37
C SER A 520 4.46 -20.29 -2.85
N GLU A 521 3.41 -20.03 -3.65
CA GLU A 521 2.29 -19.20 -3.25
C GLU A 521 1.52 -19.88 -2.12
N ILE A 522 1.30 -19.15 -1.02
CA ILE A 522 0.47 -19.60 0.11
C ILE A 522 -1.00 -19.41 -0.24
N THR A 523 -1.35 -18.21 -0.69
CA THR A 523 -2.72 -17.82 -1.04
C THR A 523 -2.69 -16.61 -1.96
N ARG A 524 -3.85 -16.21 -2.46
CA ARG A 524 -4.06 -14.95 -3.16
C ARG A 524 -5.42 -14.36 -2.83
N ALA A 525 -5.59 -13.09 -3.15
CA ALA A 525 -6.87 -12.41 -3.23
C ALA A 525 -6.90 -11.50 -4.47
N THR A 526 -8.09 -11.27 -5.02
CA THR A 526 -8.30 -10.33 -6.13
C THR A 526 -8.91 -9.05 -5.57
N ILE A 527 -8.23 -7.93 -5.76
CA ILE A 527 -8.69 -6.60 -5.35
C ILE A 527 -9.34 -5.94 -6.56
N SER A 528 -10.58 -5.51 -6.44
CA SER A 528 -11.35 -4.91 -7.55
C SER A 528 -12.40 -3.94 -7.01
N SER A 529 -13.23 -3.35 -7.86
CA SER A 529 -14.34 -2.49 -7.44
C SER A 529 -15.41 -3.24 -6.61
N PHE A 530 -15.41 -4.57 -6.68
CA PHE A 530 -16.20 -5.45 -5.81
C PHE A 530 -15.64 -5.57 -4.39
N SER A 531 -14.33 -5.34 -4.20
CA SER A 531 -13.71 -5.41 -2.89
C SER A 531 -14.34 -4.36 -1.97
N GLY A 532 -14.80 -4.79 -0.80
CA GLY A 532 -15.23 -3.88 0.26
C GLY A 532 -14.05 -3.04 0.79
N THR A 533 -14.24 -2.34 1.91
CA THR A 533 -13.17 -1.56 2.56
C THR A 533 -12.01 -2.42 3.07
N THR A 534 -12.23 -3.72 3.16
CA THR A 534 -11.33 -4.66 3.81
C THR A 534 -11.05 -5.85 2.91
N VAL A 535 -9.77 -6.19 2.76
CA VAL A 535 -9.29 -7.32 1.95
C VAL A 535 -8.64 -8.36 2.86
N GLN A 536 -8.87 -9.64 2.54
CA GLN A 536 -8.48 -10.77 3.38
C GLN A 536 -7.61 -11.77 2.63
N TRP A 537 -6.52 -12.21 3.28
CA TRP A 537 -5.67 -13.30 2.81
C TRP A 537 -5.62 -14.40 3.87
N ASP A 538 -5.82 -15.64 3.45
CA ASP A 538 -5.73 -16.79 4.35
C ASP A 538 -4.31 -17.39 4.35
N ILE A 539 -3.58 -17.17 5.44
CA ILE A 539 -2.21 -17.64 5.63
C ILE A 539 -2.13 -18.86 6.56
N THR A 540 -3.21 -19.63 6.70
CA THR A 540 -3.29 -20.80 7.59
C THR A 540 -2.18 -21.82 7.33
N ASP A 541 -1.80 -22.04 6.06
CA ASP A 541 -0.73 -22.98 5.69
C ASP A 541 0.63 -22.58 6.31
N LEU A 542 0.93 -21.27 6.33
CA LEU A 542 2.14 -20.73 6.94
C LEU A 542 2.11 -20.90 8.45
N LEU A 543 1.00 -20.56 9.12
CA LEU A 543 0.89 -20.69 10.57
C LEU A 543 0.90 -22.15 11.03
N GLN A 544 0.21 -23.05 10.33
CA GLN A 544 0.26 -24.48 10.63
C GLN A 544 1.71 -24.98 10.55
N THR A 545 2.44 -24.64 9.48
CA THR A 545 3.86 -25.01 9.33
C THR A 545 4.73 -24.46 10.45
N ASN A 546 4.52 -23.20 10.84
CA ASN A 546 5.23 -22.55 11.94
C ASN A 546 4.97 -23.24 13.29
N PHE A 547 3.71 -23.52 13.63
CA PHE A 547 3.35 -24.26 14.85
C PHE A 547 3.94 -25.67 14.86
N PHE A 548 3.91 -26.40 13.74
CA PHE A 548 4.52 -27.73 13.64
C PHE A 548 6.05 -27.72 13.77
N THR A 549 6.71 -26.60 13.49
CA THR A 549 8.17 -26.45 13.55
C THR A 549 8.66 -25.70 14.79
N ASN A 550 7.76 -25.24 15.66
CA ASN A 550 8.04 -24.33 16.79
C ASN A 550 8.76 -23.06 16.33
N ASN A 551 8.27 -22.45 15.26
CA ASN A 551 8.74 -21.16 14.76
C ASN A 551 7.72 -20.08 15.12
N ASP A 552 8.05 -19.23 16.10
CA ASP A 552 7.13 -18.21 16.65
C ASP A 552 7.10 -16.91 15.80
N SER A 553 7.76 -16.93 14.65
CA SER A 553 7.98 -15.80 13.77
C SER A 553 7.26 -16.00 12.44
N ILE A 554 6.29 -15.14 12.11
CA ILE A 554 5.49 -15.21 10.89
C ILE A 554 5.87 -14.03 9.99
N SER A 555 6.60 -14.28 8.90
CA SER A 555 6.91 -13.24 7.90
C SER A 555 6.46 -13.65 6.51
N PHE A 556 5.90 -12.70 5.77
CA PHE A 556 5.46 -12.90 4.40
C PHE A 556 5.42 -11.59 3.62
N THR A 557 5.29 -11.69 2.31
CA THR A 557 5.12 -10.55 1.41
C THR A 557 3.84 -10.68 0.59
N LEU A 558 3.23 -9.55 0.30
CA LEU A 558 2.15 -9.39 -0.67
C LEU A 558 2.74 -8.89 -1.99
N VAL A 559 2.56 -9.68 -3.05
CA VAL A 559 3.13 -9.40 -4.36
C VAL A 559 2.00 -9.30 -5.39
N PRO A 560 1.85 -8.15 -6.06
CA PRO A 560 0.92 -8.02 -7.18
C PRO A 560 1.42 -8.89 -8.35
N GLN A 561 0.47 -9.48 -9.10
CA GLN A 561 0.80 -10.26 -10.29
C GLN A 561 1.52 -9.40 -11.34
N ALA A 562 2.38 -10.04 -12.14
CA ALA A 562 3.06 -9.35 -13.23
C ALA A 562 2.05 -8.77 -14.24
N GLY A 563 2.26 -7.53 -14.69
CA GLY A 563 1.41 -6.86 -15.67
C GLY A 563 0.30 -5.99 -15.08
N VAL A 564 0.17 -5.91 -13.75
CA VAL A 564 -0.71 -4.94 -13.06
C VAL A 564 -0.31 -3.51 -13.46
N THR A 565 -1.30 -2.68 -13.78
CA THR A 565 -1.11 -1.31 -14.33
C THR A 565 -1.56 -0.19 -13.38
N ASN A 566 -1.98 -0.57 -12.19
CA ASN A 566 -2.62 0.25 -11.17
C ASN A 566 -2.12 -0.14 -9.77
N PHE A 567 -2.42 0.67 -8.75
CA PHE A 567 -2.03 0.41 -7.37
C PHE A 567 -3.19 0.64 -6.40
N VAL A 568 -3.03 0.12 -5.18
CA VAL A 568 -3.88 0.37 -4.03
C VAL A 568 -3.03 0.67 -2.82
N ASP A 569 -3.58 1.46 -1.90
CA ASP A 569 -2.97 1.77 -0.61
C ASP A 569 -3.76 1.10 0.51
N PHE A 570 -3.06 0.47 1.44
CA PHE A 570 -3.60 -0.05 2.70
C PHE A 570 -3.10 0.77 3.87
N TYR A 571 -3.79 0.73 4.99
CA TYR A 571 -3.24 1.24 6.25
C TYR A 571 -2.15 0.31 6.78
N SER A 572 -1.08 0.91 7.32
CA SER A 572 0.06 0.23 7.95
C SER A 572 -0.15 0.02 9.45
N SER A 573 0.77 -0.65 10.13
CA SER A 573 0.83 -0.67 11.59
C SER A 573 0.98 0.72 12.23
N GLU A 574 1.43 1.72 11.45
CA GLU A 574 1.69 3.08 11.95
C GLU A 574 0.43 3.97 11.93
N SER A 575 -0.67 3.42 11.41
CA SER A 575 -1.98 4.05 11.33
C SER A 575 -2.71 4.00 12.69
N GLY A 576 -3.93 4.57 12.73
CA GLY A 576 -4.77 4.54 13.92
C GLY A 576 -5.13 3.11 14.34
N ILE A 577 -5.33 2.87 15.64
CA ILE A 577 -5.54 1.51 16.20
C ILE A 577 -6.64 0.71 15.49
N SER A 578 -7.70 1.36 15.02
CA SER A 578 -8.81 0.69 14.32
C SER A 578 -8.52 0.32 12.86
N GLU A 579 -7.49 0.88 12.26
CA GLU A 579 -7.15 0.75 10.82
C GLU A 579 -5.95 -0.17 10.60
N ARG A 580 -5.27 -0.60 11.68
CA ARG A 580 -4.04 -1.40 11.61
C ARG A 580 -4.30 -2.77 10.96
N PRO A 581 -3.28 -3.35 10.30
CA PRO A 581 -3.29 -4.76 9.91
C PRO A 581 -3.66 -5.67 11.09
N VAL A 582 -4.65 -6.55 10.89
CA VAL A 582 -5.09 -7.53 11.89
C VAL A 582 -4.87 -8.94 11.36
N LEU A 583 -4.18 -9.77 12.14
CA LEU A 583 -4.12 -11.21 11.96
C LEU A 583 -5.13 -11.89 12.87
N ARG A 584 -6.25 -12.35 12.30
CA ARG A 584 -7.25 -13.15 13.02
C ARG A 584 -6.86 -14.62 12.99
N LEU A 585 -6.41 -15.14 14.13
CA LEU A 585 -5.97 -16.52 14.30
C LEU A 585 -7.02 -17.31 15.09
N THR A 586 -7.56 -18.37 14.48
CA THR A 586 -8.38 -19.38 15.15
C THR A 586 -7.62 -20.69 15.27
N TYR A 587 -7.57 -21.26 16.46
CA TYR A 587 -6.89 -22.53 16.76
C TYR A 587 -7.76 -23.46 17.62
N ILE A 588 -7.43 -24.75 17.60
CA ILE A 588 -8.13 -25.79 18.36
C ILE A 588 -7.16 -26.68 19.13
N GLU A 589 -7.69 -27.41 20.12
CA GLU A 589 -6.98 -28.49 20.79
C GLU A 589 -6.88 -29.76 19.94
N ASN A 590 -5.69 -30.08 19.44
CA ASN A 590 -5.46 -31.30 18.65
C ASN A 590 -4.99 -32.48 19.52
N ILE A 591 -5.81 -32.86 20.52
CA ILE A 591 -5.49 -33.98 21.44
C ILE A 591 -5.27 -35.30 20.69
N GLY A 592 -5.93 -35.48 19.54
CA GLY A 592 -5.84 -36.67 18.71
C GLY A 592 -4.58 -36.77 17.85
N GLY A 593 -3.77 -35.71 17.77
CA GLY A 593 -2.60 -35.65 16.88
C GLY A 593 -2.97 -35.86 15.41
N LEU A 594 -4.16 -35.41 15.00
CA LEU A 594 -4.62 -35.51 13.62
C LEU A 594 -3.83 -34.51 12.77
N THR A 595 -3.29 -34.96 11.64
CA THR A 595 -2.63 -34.06 10.69
C THR A 595 -3.70 -33.37 9.82
N PRO A 596 -3.70 -32.03 9.74
CA PRO A 596 -4.55 -31.30 8.82
C PRO A 596 -4.33 -31.79 7.37
N PRO A 597 -5.38 -31.88 6.53
CA PRO A 597 -5.22 -32.10 5.10
C PRO A 597 -4.31 -31.05 4.46
N PRO A 598 -3.61 -31.38 3.36
CA PRO A 598 -2.92 -30.36 2.56
C PRO A 598 -3.92 -29.38 1.96
N GLN A 599 -3.43 -28.20 1.57
CA GLN A 599 -4.21 -27.17 0.88
C GLN A 599 -4.92 -27.73 -0.37
N THR A 600 -6.17 -27.33 -0.58
CA THR A 600 -6.96 -27.75 -1.76
C THR A 600 -6.59 -26.92 -2.98
N ILE A 601 -6.47 -27.54 -4.15
CA ILE A 601 -6.16 -26.84 -5.41
C ILE A 601 -7.44 -26.67 -6.22
N LEU A 602 -7.76 -25.43 -6.60
CA LEU A 602 -8.92 -25.11 -7.44
C LEU A 602 -8.65 -25.45 -8.92
N SER A 603 -9.70 -25.76 -9.69
CA SER A 603 -9.58 -26.16 -11.09
C SER A 603 -10.41 -25.33 -12.05
N SER A 604 -11.68 -25.04 -11.75
CA SER A 604 -12.53 -24.19 -12.61
C SER A 604 -13.72 -23.64 -11.81
N PRO A 605 -14.24 -22.45 -12.13
CA PRO A 605 -13.71 -21.46 -13.08
C PRO A 605 -12.33 -20.95 -12.64
N SER A 606 -11.52 -20.48 -13.59
CA SER A 606 -10.20 -19.91 -13.31
C SER A 606 -10.33 -18.58 -12.57
N ASN A 607 -9.28 -18.15 -11.87
CA ASN A 607 -9.28 -16.85 -11.22
C ASN A 607 -9.46 -15.71 -12.25
N GLY A 608 -10.39 -14.80 -12.00
CA GLY A 608 -10.73 -13.68 -12.90
C GLY A 608 -11.58 -14.06 -14.11
N GLU A 609 -12.01 -15.32 -14.25
CA GLU A 609 -12.79 -15.76 -15.40
C GLU A 609 -14.21 -15.15 -15.37
N VAL A 610 -14.67 -14.59 -16.50
CA VAL A 610 -16.06 -14.20 -16.69
C VAL A 610 -16.78 -15.29 -17.48
N ILE A 611 -17.82 -15.87 -16.87
CA ILE A 611 -18.49 -17.05 -17.39
C ILE A 611 -19.70 -16.65 -18.23
N TYR A 612 -19.79 -17.20 -19.45
CA TYR A 612 -20.89 -17.02 -20.39
C TYR A 612 -21.46 -18.37 -20.84
N ASP A 613 -22.72 -18.38 -21.29
CA ASP A 613 -23.29 -19.44 -22.11
C ASP A 613 -23.16 -19.06 -23.60
N THR A 614 -22.22 -19.73 -24.27
CA THR A 614 -21.92 -19.55 -25.70
C THR A 614 -22.47 -20.69 -26.56
N SER A 615 -23.43 -21.48 -26.05
CA SER A 615 -24.01 -22.62 -26.78
C SER A 615 -24.86 -22.23 -28.00
N SER A 616 -25.19 -20.95 -28.15
CA SER A 616 -25.95 -20.38 -29.27
C SER A 616 -25.22 -19.18 -29.87
N ASP A 617 -25.60 -18.75 -31.08
CA ASP A 617 -25.04 -17.55 -31.72
C ASP A 617 -25.22 -16.27 -30.87
N ILE A 618 -26.24 -16.25 -30.00
CA ILE A 618 -26.45 -15.20 -29.00
C ILE A 618 -25.83 -15.65 -27.69
N VAL A 619 -24.83 -14.89 -27.23
CA VAL A 619 -24.19 -15.08 -25.93
C VAL A 619 -25.18 -14.71 -24.84
N GLN A 620 -25.31 -15.56 -23.81
CA GLN A 620 -26.22 -15.36 -22.69
C GLN A 620 -25.52 -15.59 -21.35
N SER A 621 -26.15 -15.17 -20.26
CA SER A 621 -25.70 -15.51 -18.91
C SER A 621 -25.93 -17.00 -18.61
N PRO A 622 -24.96 -17.70 -17.99
CA PRO A 622 -25.08 -19.11 -17.65
C PRO A 622 -26.20 -19.35 -16.63
N GLN A 623 -27.00 -20.40 -16.85
CA GLN A 623 -28.10 -20.77 -15.93
C GLN A 623 -27.65 -21.65 -14.76
N ASN A 624 -26.53 -22.37 -14.92
CA ASN A 624 -25.90 -23.16 -13.87
C ASN A 624 -24.39 -22.98 -13.97
N VAL A 625 -23.74 -22.79 -12.84
CA VAL A 625 -22.29 -22.67 -12.74
C VAL A 625 -21.77 -23.83 -11.92
N GLN A 626 -20.65 -24.39 -12.38
CA GLN A 626 -19.99 -25.52 -11.74
C GLN A 626 -18.63 -25.08 -11.21
N LEU A 627 -18.41 -25.29 -9.90
CA LEU A 627 -17.14 -25.07 -9.24
C LEU A 627 -16.45 -26.43 -9.05
N ASN A 628 -15.22 -26.56 -9.51
CA ASN A 628 -14.45 -27.81 -9.49
C ASN A 628 -13.09 -27.60 -8.81
N TRP A 629 -12.71 -28.55 -7.96
CA TRP A 629 -11.39 -28.60 -7.32
C TRP A 629 -10.78 -30.01 -7.41
N VAL A 630 -9.50 -30.11 -7.09
CA VAL A 630 -8.76 -31.38 -7.07
C VAL A 630 -9.02 -32.12 -5.75
N GLN A 631 -9.23 -33.43 -5.83
CA GLN A 631 -9.40 -34.26 -4.64
C GLN A 631 -8.07 -34.47 -3.89
N ASN A 632 -8.09 -34.25 -2.57
CA ASN A 632 -6.95 -34.32 -1.67
C ASN A 632 -6.94 -35.66 -0.94
N SER A 633 -5.80 -36.36 -0.95
CA SER A 633 -5.68 -37.71 -0.38
C SER A 633 -5.85 -37.79 1.15
N GLY A 634 -5.74 -36.66 1.86
CA GLY A 634 -5.94 -36.56 3.32
C GLY A 634 -7.27 -35.93 3.74
N ALA A 635 -8.10 -35.47 2.80
CA ALA A 635 -9.41 -34.90 3.09
C ALA A 635 -10.49 -35.98 3.06
N THR A 636 -11.28 -36.08 4.13
CA THR A 636 -12.50 -36.92 4.17
C THR A 636 -13.71 -36.16 3.65
N ASP A 637 -13.73 -34.86 3.88
CA ASP A 637 -14.84 -33.96 3.59
C ASP A 637 -14.29 -32.59 3.14
N TYR A 638 -15.15 -31.75 2.58
CA TYR A 638 -14.84 -30.39 2.12
C TYR A 638 -15.84 -29.38 2.65
N ILE A 639 -15.34 -28.18 2.95
CA ILE A 639 -16.13 -26.97 3.20
C ILE A 639 -15.86 -26.00 2.06
N LEU A 640 -16.92 -25.59 1.36
CA LEU A 640 -16.90 -24.61 0.27
C LEU A 640 -17.45 -23.30 0.79
N TYR A 641 -16.73 -22.21 0.51
CA TYR A 641 -17.16 -20.86 0.82
C TYR A 641 -17.39 -20.11 -0.49
N ILE A 642 -18.51 -19.41 -0.57
CA ILE A 642 -18.88 -18.55 -1.70
C ILE A 642 -19.28 -17.19 -1.13
N LYS A 643 -18.51 -16.17 -1.47
CA LYS A 643 -18.71 -14.79 -1.07
C LYS A 643 -19.24 -13.97 -2.23
N ASN A 644 -20.38 -13.32 -2.04
CA ASN A 644 -20.81 -12.18 -2.85
C ASN A 644 -20.49 -10.88 -2.10
N GLN A 645 -20.92 -9.73 -2.63
CA GLN A 645 -20.54 -8.42 -2.09
C GLN A 645 -20.97 -8.21 -0.63
N ASN A 646 -22.04 -8.90 -0.20
CA ASN A 646 -22.69 -8.64 1.08
C ASN A 646 -22.63 -9.82 2.05
N THR A 647 -22.41 -11.04 1.56
CA THR A 647 -22.60 -12.27 2.34
C THR A 647 -21.61 -13.36 1.92
N ILE A 648 -21.13 -14.09 2.91
CA ILE A 648 -20.42 -15.35 2.72
C ILE A 648 -21.43 -16.47 2.99
N THR A 649 -21.57 -17.37 2.03
CA THR A 649 -22.33 -18.61 2.17
C THR A 649 -21.38 -19.79 2.25
N THR A 650 -21.62 -20.66 3.23
CA THR A 650 -20.77 -21.82 3.50
C THR A 650 -21.57 -23.09 3.25
N TYR A 651 -20.96 -24.05 2.56
CA TYR A 651 -21.50 -25.37 2.28
C TYR A 651 -20.54 -26.43 2.81
N ASP A 652 -21.06 -27.42 3.53
CA ASP A 652 -20.27 -28.49 4.13
C ASP A 652 -20.71 -29.83 3.58
N SER A 653 -19.81 -30.54 2.89
CA SER A 653 -20.12 -31.83 2.24
C SER A 653 -20.64 -32.92 3.18
N ARG A 654 -20.45 -32.77 4.50
CA ARG A 654 -21.02 -33.68 5.52
C ARG A 654 -22.54 -33.57 5.61
N TYR A 655 -23.10 -32.42 5.25
CA TYR A 655 -24.53 -32.10 5.40
C TYR A 655 -25.20 -31.67 4.09
N ASP A 656 -24.46 -31.02 3.19
CA ASP A 656 -24.95 -30.41 1.96
C ASP A 656 -24.75 -31.31 0.74
N SER A 657 -25.85 -31.80 0.18
CA SER A 657 -25.85 -32.67 -1.00
C SER A 657 -25.52 -31.96 -2.33
N ALA A 658 -25.37 -30.63 -2.31
CA ALA A 658 -24.95 -29.84 -3.46
C ALA A 658 -23.46 -30.06 -3.80
N ILE A 659 -22.66 -30.55 -2.85
CA ILE A 659 -21.29 -30.98 -3.07
C ILE A 659 -21.30 -32.47 -3.40
N ALA A 660 -20.81 -32.82 -4.60
CA ALA A 660 -20.71 -34.19 -5.08
C ALA A 660 -19.26 -34.53 -5.42
N GLY A 661 -18.53 -35.11 -4.46
CA GLY A 661 -17.10 -35.37 -4.62
C GLY A 661 -16.30 -34.08 -4.54
N SER A 662 -15.67 -33.67 -5.65
CA SER A 662 -14.86 -32.46 -5.76
C SER A 662 -15.48 -31.39 -6.66
N THR A 663 -16.81 -31.37 -6.69
CA THR A 663 -17.62 -30.52 -7.58
C THR A 663 -18.83 -29.98 -6.83
N TYR A 664 -19.14 -28.71 -7.09
CA TYR A 664 -20.37 -28.03 -6.67
C TYR A 664 -21.10 -27.46 -7.90
N THR A 665 -22.43 -27.53 -7.95
CA THR A 665 -23.22 -26.96 -9.05
C THR A 665 -24.40 -26.20 -8.49
N SER A 666 -24.59 -24.96 -8.92
CA SER A 666 -25.65 -24.08 -8.44
C SER A 666 -26.18 -23.14 -9.53
N ASN A 667 -27.43 -22.73 -9.38
CA ASN A 667 -28.14 -21.76 -10.21
C ASN A 667 -28.43 -20.45 -9.46
N GLN A 668 -27.76 -20.22 -8.32
CA GLN A 668 -27.99 -19.06 -7.47
C GLN A 668 -27.22 -17.81 -7.91
N PHE A 669 -26.22 -17.98 -8.77
CA PHE A 669 -25.38 -16.88 -9.25
C PHE A 669 -26.17 -15.95 -10.19
N GLN A 670 -26.11 -14.65 -9.93
CA GLN A 670 -26.84 -13.64 -10.69
C GLN A 670 -25.98 -13.03 -11.81
N PRO A 671 -26.57 -12.70 -12.98
CA PRO A 671 -25.87 -11.97 -14.03
C PRO A 671 -25.32 -10.62 -13.55
N GLY A 672 -24.09 -10.30 -13.96
CA GLY A 672 -23.39 -9.05 -13.65
C GLY A 672 -22.73 -8.99 -12.27
N GLU A 673 -22.83 -10.06 -11.46
CA GLU A 673 -22.21 -10.14 -10.15
C GLU A 673 -20.86 -10.89 -10.19
N VAL A 674 -19.96 -10.50 -9.28
CA VAL A 674 -18.69 -11.19 -9.00
C VAL A 674 -18.85 -12.03 -7.75
N TYR A 675 -18.25 -13.20 -7.76
CA TYR A 675 -18.20 -14.13 -6.63
C TYR A 675 -16.76 -14.52 -6.34
N GLU A 676 -16.37 -14.46 -5.07
CA GLU A 676 -15.14 -15.06 -4.56
C GLU A 676 -15.47 -16.44 -3.98
N TRP A 677 -14.63 -17.45 -4.22
CA TRP A 677 -14.83 -18.79 -3.70
C TRP A 677 -13.51 -19.47 -3.34
N TRP A 678 -13.58 -20.32 -2.32
CA TRP A 678 -12.46 -21.14 -1.86
C TRP A 678 -12.96 -22.41 -1.19
N VAL A 679 -12.09 -23.41 -1.12
CA VAL A 679 -12.42 -24.74 -0.59
C VAL A 679 -11.40 -25.15 0.45
N GLN A 680 -11.89 -25.64 1.58
CA GLN A 680 -11.07 -26.19 2.66
C GLN A 680 -11.31 -27.69 2.77
N GLY A 681 -10.22 -28.47 2.77
CA GLY A 681 -10.30 -29.91 3.04
C GLY A 681 -10.38 -30.15 4.54
N VAL A 682 -11.19 -31.12 4.97
CA VAL A 682 -11.34 -31.49 6.37
C VAL A 682 -10.96 -32.95 6.57
N ASN A 683 -10.17 -33.23 7.61
CA ASN A 683 -9.93 -34.58 8.10
C ASN A 683 -10.70 -34.77 9.41
N GLN A 684 -11.89 -35.38 9.31
CA GLN A 684 -12.84 -35.53 10.42
C GLN A 684 -13.30 -34.18 11.00
N THR A 685 -12.61 -33.67 12.02
CA THR A 685 -12.91 -32.41 12.71
C THR A 685 -11.85 -31.34 12.50
N ILE A 686 -10.67 -31.68 11.97
CA ILE A 686 -9.58 -30.71 11.77
C ILE A 686 -9.55 -30.26 10.31
N PRO A 687 -9.86 -28.99 10.03
CA PRO A 687 -9.69 -28.43 8.69
C PRO A 687 -8.21 -28.19 8.37
N GLY A 688 -7.85 -28.37 7.10
CA GLY A 688 -6.56 -27.98 6.54
C GLY A 688 -6.55 -26.52 6.11
N PRO A 689 -5.48 -26.04 5.47
CA PRO A 689 -5.47 -24.70 4.88
C PRO A 689 -6.56 -24.58 3.79
N SER A 690 -7.20 -23.41 3.71
CA SER A 690 -8.10 -23.12 2.60
C SER A 690 -7.32 -22.99 1.29
N SER A 691 -7.95 -23.32 0.16
CA SER A 691 -7.37 -23.03 -1.16
C SER A 691 -7.07 -21.55 -1.33
N GLN A 692 -6.32 -21.22 -2.39
CA GLN A 692 -6.31 -19.85 -2.92
C GLN A 692 -7.76 -19.35 -3.07
N ARG A 693 -8.00 -18.07 -2.78
CA ARG A 693 -9.28 -17.45 -3.06
C ARG A 693 -9.30 -17.08 -4.52
N TRP A 694 -10.15 -17.75 -5.28
CA TRP A 694 -10.40 -17.40 -6.67
C TRP A 694 -11.67 -16.60 -6.77
N SER A 695 -11.71 -15.67 -7.70
CA SER A 695 -12.91 -14.94 -8.03
C SER A 695 -13.32 -15.23 -9.48
N PHE A 696 -14.62 -15.15 -9.78
CA PHE A 696 -15.16 -15.22 -11.13
C PHE A 696 -16.37 -14.29 -11.27
N GLY A 697 -16.62 -13.82 -12.49
CA GLY A 697 -17.79 -13.02 -12.85
C GLY A 697 -18.85 -13.84 -13.58
N ILE A 698 -20.12 -13.47 -13.41
CA ILE A 698 -21.20 -13.97 -14.29
C ILE A 698 -21.49 -12.92 -15.35
N GLY A 699 -21.23 -13.24 -16.61
CA GLY A 699 -21.51 -12.31 -17.70
C GLY A 699 -23.00 -11.96 -17.80
N ASN A 700 -23.29 -10.69 -18.05
CA ASN A 700 -24.57 -10.11 -18.43
C ASN A 700 -24.47 -9.45 -19.82
N PRO A 701 -24.26 -10.24 -20.88
CA PRO A 701 -23.99 -9.72 -22.23
C PRO A 701 -25.21 -9.00 -22.83
N ASP A 702 -24.99 -7.82 -23.42
CA ASP A 702 -25.98 -7.15 -24.29
C ASP A 702 -25.78 -7.58 -25.74
N HIS A 703 -26.30 -8.77 -26.05
CA HIS A 703 -26.17 -9.40 -27.36
C HIS A 703 -27.57 -9.71 -27.95
N SER A 704 -27.85 -9.16 -29.13
CA SER A 704 -29.12 -9.37 -29.82
C SER A 704 -28.98 -9.59 -31.34
N TYR A 705 -29.98 -10.24 -31.94
CA TYR A 705 -30.07 -10.43 -33.39
C TYR A 705 -30.85 -9.28 -34.06
N ASN A 706 -30.29 -8.66 -35.10
CA ASN A 706 -30.88 -7.48 -35.75
C ASN A 706 -31.95 -7.79 -36.79
N GLY A 707 -32.14 -9.07 -37.16
CA GLY A 707 -33.15 -9.47 -38.15
C GLY A 707 -32.71 -9.36 -39.61
N ASP A 708 -31.45 -8.99 -39.87
CA ASP A 708 -30.87 -8.77 -41.20
C ASP A 708 -29.68 -9.70 -41.51
N GLY A 709 -29.45 -10.71 -40.67
CA GLY A 709 -28.28 -11.60 -40.76
C GLY A 709 -27.08 -11.17 -39.93
N THR A 710 -27.16 -10.02 -39.25
CA THR A 710 -26.16 -9.55 -38.30
C THR A 710 -26.65 -9.73 -36.85
N TYR A 711 -25.69 -9.97 -35.98
CA TYR A 711 -25.84 -9.95 -34.54
C TYR A 711 -25.04 -8.76 -34.00
N VAL A 712 -25.55 -8.11 -32.95
CA VAL A 712 -24.88 -6.96 -32.32
C VAL A 712 -24.54 -7.27 -30.88
N TYR A 713 -23.27 -7.12 -30.54
CA TYR A 713 -22.77 -7.09 -29.17
C TYR A 713 -22.49 -5.65 -28.80
N THR A 714 -23.17 -5.15 -27.77
CA THR A 714 -22.96 -3.78 -27.26
C THR A 714 -22.00 -3.82 -26.08
N VAL A 715 -20.87 -3.12 -26.22
CA VAL A 715 -19.84 -2.98 -25.19
C VAL A 715 -19.90 -1.57 -24.61
N ARG A 716 -19.89 -1.49 -23.30
CA ARG A 716 -19.69 -0.27 -22.51
C ARG A 716 -18.79 -0.61 -21.34
N ASP A 717 -17.99 0.35 -20.93
CA ASP A 717 -17.08 0.17 -19.82
C ASP A 717 -17.81 -0.31 -18.56
N SER A 718 -17.30 -1.38 -17.94
CA SER A 718 -17.81 -1.96 -16.70
C SER A 718 -19.28 -2.40 -16.73
N ALA A 719 -19.92 -2.49 -17.90
CA ALA A 719 -21.36 -2.73 -17.98
C ALA A 719 -21.75 -4.21 -17.91
N ASP A 720 -20.84 -5.12 -18.27
CA ASP A 720 -21.09 -6.56 -18.31
C ASP A 720 -20.97 -7.13 -16.89
N VAL A 721 -19.80 -6.97 -16.27
CA VAL A 721 -19.53 -7.30 -14.86
C VAL A 721 -18.79 -6.13 -14.20
N ALA A 722 -19.56 -5.22 -13.60
CA ALA A 722 -19.04 -3.98 -13.02
C ALA A 722 -17.98 -4.20 -11.94
N GLY A 723 -18.09 -5.29 -11.18
CA GLY A 723 -17.14 -5.65 -10.12
C GLY A 723 -15.72 -5.95 -10.63
N TYR A 724 -15.55 -6.21 -11.92
CA TYR A 724 -14.26 -6.46 -12.58
C TYR A 724 -13.87 -5.38 -13.58
N SER A 725 -14.63 -4.28 -13.65
CA SER A 725 -14.55 -3.34 -14.75
C SER A 725 -14.66 -4.03 -16.13
N HIS A 726 -15.42 -5.13 -16.21
CA HIS A 726 -15.53 -5.91 -17.44
C HIS A 726 -16.80 -5.51 -18.21
N MET A 727 -16.74 -5.27 -19.52
CA MET A 727 -15.52 -5.17 -20.34
C MET A 727 -14.87 -3.80 -20.18
N ASP A 728 -13.55 -3.79 -20.25
CA ASP A 728 -12.72 -2.61 -20.02
C ASP A 728 -12.60 -1.77 -21.31
N ILE A 729 -12.88 -0.47 -21.19
CA ILE A 729 -12.61 0.51 -22.24
C ILE A 729 -11.66 1.54 -21.66
N LEU A 730 -10.42 1.54 -22.14
CA LEU A 730 -9.42 2.53 -21.74
C LEU A 730 -9.57 3.78 -22.61
N ASP A 731 -9.58 4.97 -22.00
CA ASP A 731 -9.52 6.22 -22.74
C ASP A 731 -8.72 7.32 -22.04
N ASN A 732 -8.18 8.26 -22.81
CA ASN A 732 -7.44 9.38 -22.23
C ASN A 732 -7.40 10.57 -23.19
N THR A 733 -7.34 11.77 -22.63
CA THR A 733 -7.02 12.99 -23.37
C THR A 733 -5.53 13.28 -23.29
N ILE A 734 -4.90 13.58 -24.43
CA ILE A 734 -3.53 14.10 -24.47
C ILE A 734 -3.51 15.50 -25.08
N THR A 735 -2.68 16.38 -24.52
CA THR A 735 -2.60 17.77 -24.97
C THR A 735 -1.23 18.41 -24.80
N ASP A 736 -0.86 19.27 -25.75
CA ASP A 736 0.35 20.10 -25.67
C ASP A 736 0.20 21.29 -24.70
N ALA A 737 -1.01 21.61 -24.25
CA ALA A 737 -1.25 22.63 -23.23
C ALA A 737 -0.67 22.20 -21.86
N LEU A 738 -0.77 20.91 -21.55
CA LEU A 738 -0.28 20.29 -20.31
C LEU A 738 0.50 19.00 -20.63
N PRO A 739 1.74 19.11 -21.16
CA PRO A 739 2.41 17.97 -21.80
C PRO A 739 2.78 16.79 -20.89
N LEU A 740 2.82 17.01 -19.58
CA LEU A 740 3.15 16.02 -18.55
C LEU A 740 1.93 15.57 -17.74
N ALA A 741 0.76 16.17 -17.96
CA ALA A 741 -0.45 15.79 -17.27
C ALA A 741 -1.02 14.50 -17.87
N ASN A 742 -1.54 13.64 -17.01
CA ASN A 742 -2.32 12.47 -17.37
C ASN A 742 -3.78 12.74 -16.97
N PHE A 743 -4.73 12.40 -17.85
CA PHE A 743 -6.16 12.61 -17.65
C PHE A 743 -6.95 11.30 -17.62
N GLY A 744 -6.31 10.16 -17.38
CA GLY A 744 -6.93 8.84 -17.40
C GLY A 744 -7.87 8.52 -16.22
N PHE A 745 -8.25 9.52 -15.42
CA PHE A 745 -9.31 9.42 -14.41
C PHE A 745 -10.33 10.56 -14.55
N SER A 746 -10.23 11.28 -15.66
CA SER A 746 -11.12 12.40 -15.95
C SER A 746 -12.45 11.83 -16.42
N GLU A 747 -13.56 12.28 -15.84
CA GLU A 747 -14.92 11.98 -16.34
C GLU A 747 -15.17 12.59 -17.75
N GLU A 748 -14.24 13.43 -18.23
CA GLU A 748 -14.32 14.20 -19.46
C GLU A 748 -13.13 13.94 -20.40
N LEU A 749 -13.43 13.77 -21.68
CA LEU A 749 -12.47 13.69 -22.79
C LEU A 749 -12.56 14.94 -23.66
N SER A 750 -11.43 15.52 -24.08
CA SER A 750 -11.42 16.72 -24.92
C SER A 750 -10.82 16.45 -26.30
N VAL A 751 -11.52 16.87 -27.36
CA VAL A 751 -11.04 16.77 -28.75
C VAL A 751 -11.18 18.10 -29.49
N GLY A 752 -10.09 18.59 -30.08
CA GLY A 752 -10.08 19.80 -30.90
C GLY A 752 -8.87 20.70 -30.67
N LYS A 753 -9.07 22.03 -30.70
CA LYS A 753 -8.01 23.01 -30.44
C LYS A 753 -8.44 24.11 -29.50
N GLY A 754 -7.49 24.66 -28.74
CA GLY A 754 -7.74 25.75 -27.79
C GLY A 754 -8.24 25.30 -26.42
N CYS A 755 -8.05 24.02 -26.07
CA CYS A 755 -8.45 23.43 -24.80
C CYS A 755 -7.58 23.92 -23.63
N TYR A 756 -8.08 23.73 -22.40
CA TYR A 756 -7.44 24.15 -21.14
C TYR A 756 -7.00 25.63 -21.11
N ASN A 757 -7.79 26.52 -21.70
CA ASN A 757 -7.53 27.97 -21.79
C ASN A 757 -6.20 28.34 -22.49
N THR A 758 -5.65 27.45 -23.32
CA THR A 758 -4.40 27.68 -24.05
C THR A 758 -4.69 27.83 -25.53
N VAL A 759 -4.51 29.04 -26.08
CA VAL A 759 -4.83 29.36 -27.48
C VAL A 759 -4.02 28.50 -28.45
N GLY A 760 -4.70 27.86 -29.41
CA GLY A 760 -4.08 27.01 -30.42
C GLY A 760 -3.49 25.68 -29.93
N SER A 761 -3.70 25.31 -28.66
CA SER A 761 -3.35 23.97 -28.15
C SER A 761 -4.08 22.88 -28.94
N ILE A 762 -3.54 21.68 -28.94
CA ILE A 762 -4.14 20.50 -29.54
C ILE A 762 -4.61 19.60 -28.40
N CYS A 763 -5.85 19.12 -28.48
CA CYS A 763 -6.39 18.09 -27.62
C CYS A 763 -6.85 16.92 -28.49
N ASP A 764 -6.27 15.75 -28.25
CA ASP A 764 -6.68 14.51 -28.90
C ASP A 764 -7.11 13.51 -27.84
N THR A 765 -8.03 12.63 -28.22
CA THR A 765 -8.49 11.53 -27.38
C THR A 765 -7.98 10.22 -27.94
N ILE A 766 -7.46 9.38 -27.05
CA ILE A 766 -7.11 7.99 -27.35
C ILE A 766 -8.16 7.12 -26.67
N ILE A 767 -8.63 6.08 -27.35
CA ILE A 767 -9.57 5.11 -26.79
C ILE A 767 -9.22 3.72 -27.33
N SER A 768 -9.37 2.70 -26.48
CA SER A 768 -9.17 1.32 -26.90
C SER A 768 -10.19 0.36 -26.33
N LEU A 769 -10.43 -0.71 -27.09
CA LEU A 769 -11.23 -1.86 -26.69
C LEU A 769 -10.45 -3.13 -27.01
N ASP A 770 -10.25 -3.98 -25.99
CA ASP A 770 -9.73 -5.33 -26.17
C ASP A 770 -10.87 -6.26 -26.61
N MET A 771 -10.82 -6.67 -27.89
CA MET A 771 -11.84 -7.52 -28.50
C MET A 771 -11.80 -8.96 -27.96
N SER A 772 -10.69 -9.39 -27.36
CA SER A 772 -10.57 -10.73 -26.77
C SER A 772 -11.44 -10.92 -25.52
N GLN A 773 -11.88 -9.82 -24.91
CA GLN A 773 -12.82 -9.83 -23.79
C GLN A 773 -14.26 -10.18 -24.23
N ILE A 774 -14.58 -10.08 -25.52
CA ILE A 774 -15.91 -10.39 -26.03
C ILE A 774 -16.00 -11.91 -26.30
N PRO A 775 -16.92 -12.64 -25.66
CA PRO A 775 -17.01 -14.11 -25.73
C PRO A 775 -17.67 -14.60 -27.03
N LEU A 776 -17.22 -14.11 -28.18
CA LEU A 776 -17.68 -14.53 -29.50
C LEU A 776 -16.87 -15.73 -30.00
N SER A 777 -17.54 -16.64 -30.70
CA SER A 777 -16.88 -17.80 -31.30
C SER A 777 -16.00 -17.37 -32.49
N SER A 778 -14.87 -18.05 -32.68
CA SER A 778 -13.91 -17.75 -33.75
C SER A 778 -14.41 -18.06 -35.17
N ASP A 779 -15.59 -18.67 -35.29
CA ASP A 779 -16.26 -18.93 -36.57
C ASP A 779 -17.15 -17.76 -37.04
N GLN A 780 -17.24 -16.70 -36.23
CA GLN A 780 -17.92 -15.45 -36.55
C GLN A 780 -16.97 -14.47 -37.23
N THR A 781 -17.51 -13.57 -38.04
CA THR A 781 -16.77 -12.49 -38.70
C THR A 781 -17.37 -11.13 -38.42
N ILE A 782 -16.51 -10.11 -38.34
CA ILE A 782 -16.94 -8.73 -38.13
C ILE A 782 -17.57 -8.19 -39.40
N HIS A 783 -18.79 -7.68 -39.28
CA HIS A 783 -19.50 -6.98 -40.35
C HIS A 783 -19.25 -5.47 -40.29
N SER A 784 -19.39 -4.87 -39.10
CA SER A 784 -19.16 -3.44 -38.87
C SER A 784 -18.98 -3.17 -37.38
N VAL A 785 -18.35 -2.05 -37.03
CA VAL A 785 -18.19 -1.62 -35.64
C VAL A 785 -18.52 -0.13 -35.58
N GLU A 786 -19.49 0.21 -34.73
CA GLU A 786 -19.92 1.59 -34.48
C GLU A 786 -19.43 2.04 -33.10
N LEU A 787 -18.61 3.09 -33.06
CA LEU A 787 -18.20 3.76 -31.81
C LEU A 787 -19.06 5.00 -31.62
N THR A 788 -19.74 5.12 -30.48
CA THR A 788 -20.58 6.27 -30.13
C THR A 788 -20.12 6.95 -28.84
N PHE A 789 -19.95 8.27 -28.90
CA PHE A 789 -19.71 9.15 -27.75
C PHE A 789 -20.95 9.97 -27.41
N SER A 790 -21.17 10.19 -26.12
CA SER A 790 -22.09 11.23 -25.63
C SER A 790 -21.33 12.53 -25.46
N VAL A 791 -21.92 13.64 -25.90
CA VAL A 791 -21.31 14.97 -25.80
C VAL A 791 -21.78 15.64 -24.52
N ASP A 792 -20.82 16.09 -23.69
CA ASP A 792 -21.10 16.93 -22.53
C ASP A 792 -21.26 18.39 -22.96
N GLN A 793 -20.22 18.96 -23.58
CA GLN A 793 -20.19 20.37 -23.97
C GLN A 793 -19.48 20.62 -25.31
N TRP A 794 -20.00 21.60 -26.06
CA TRP A 794 -19.29 22.23 -27.18
C TRP A 794 -18.74 23.59 -26.75
N ASP A 795 -17.44 23.82 -26.91
CA ASP A 795 -16.83 25.14 -26.73
C ASP A 795 -16.36 25.73 -28.07
N PHE A 796 -17.09 26.72 -28.54
CA PHE A 796 -16.76 27.51 -29.73
C PHE A 796 -16.44 28.98 -29.41
N SER A 797 -16.18 29.30 -28.14
CA SER A 797 -15.83 30.66 -27.71
C SER A 797 -14.58 31.21 -28.43
N GLY A 798 -13.71 30.31 -28.91
CA GLY A 798 -12.56 30.58 -29.75
C GLY A 798 -12.86 31.08 -31.17
N GLY A 799 -14.13 31.04 -31.63
CA GLY A 799 -14.55 31.55 -32.95
C GLY A 799 -14.78 30.48 -34.02
N SER A 800 -14.75 29.20 -33.66
CA SER A 800 -15.22 28.09 -34.50
C SER A 800 -16.75 28.09 -34.66
N TYR A 801 -17.28 27.46 -35.72
CA TYR A 801 -18.72 27.17 -35.86
C TYR A 801 -19.05 25.69 -36.05
N ALA A 802 -18.04 24.85 -36.29
CA ALA A 802 -18.13 23.41 -36.46
C ALA A 802 -16.74 22.78 -36.23
N ILE A 803 -16.67 21.48 -35.98
CA ILE A 803 -15.39 20.77 -35.88
C ILE A 803 -15.43 19.57 -36.83
N ASP A 804 -14.38 19.42 -37.62
CA ASP A 804 -14.13 18.17 -38.35
C ASP A 804 -13.41 17.21 -37.42
N LEU A 805 -14.06 16.10 -37.08
CA LEU A 805 -13.48 15.02 -36.29
C LEU A 805 -13.08 13.89 -37.22
N SER A 806 -11.90 13.32 -36.98
CA SER A 806 -11.37 12.18 -37.73
C SER A 806 -10.84 11.13 -36.76
N VAL A 807 -11.20 9.87 -37.00
CA VAL A 807 -10.75 8.72 -36.22
C VAL A 807 -9.65 8.00 -36.98
N HIS A 808 -8.52 7.73 -36.34
CA HIS A 808 -7.38 7.05 -36.92
C HIS A 808 -7.03 5.81 -36.10
N GLN A 809 -6.46 4.79 -36.75
CA GLN A 809 -5.87 3.67 -36.03
C GLN A 809 -4.59 4.12 -35.33
N PHE A 810 -4.52 3.93 -34.02
CA PHE A 810 -3.36 4.24 -33.18
C PHE A 810 -2.40 3.03 -33.16
N LEU A 811 -1.10 3.27 -33.33
CA LEU A 811 -0.09 2.21 -33.52
C LEU A 811 0.70 1.89 -32.25
N ILE A 812 0.57 2.71 -31.21
CA ILE A 812 1.22 2.46 -29.92
C ILE A 812 0.32 1.51 -29.13
N SER A 813 0.71 0.25 -29.03
CA SER A 813 -0.09 -0.80 -28.38
C SER A 813 0.24 -1.03 -26.90
N ASN A 814 1.29 -0.39 -26.38
CA ASN A 814 1.80 -0.61 -25.02
C ASN A 814 1.52 0.58 -24.07
N TRP A 815 0.38 1.24 -24.24
CA TRP A 815 -0.02 2.34 -23.38
C TRP A 815 -0.98 1.83 -22.30
N ASN A 816 -1.01 2.54 -21.17
CA ASN A 816 -2.06 2.42 -20.17
C ASN A 816 -2.65 3.79 -19.90
N GLU A 817 -3.88 3.80 -19.43
CA GLU A 817 -4.66 5.00 -19.17
C GLU A 817 -3.96 5.97 -18.22
N GLN A 818 -3.21 5.47 -17.23
CA GLN A 818 -2.50 6.26 -16.22
C GLN A 818 -1.10 6.74 -16.61
N GLY A 819 -0.54 6.27 -17.73
CA GLY A 819 0.86 6.49 -18.12
C GLY A 819 1.02 7.24 -19.44
N ILE A 820 -0.02 7.30 -20.26
CA ILE A 820 0.02 8.07 -21.50
C ILE A 820 -0.17 9.58 -21.22
N THR A 821 0.70 10.39 -21.83
CA THR A 821 0.72 11.85 -21.79
C THR A 821 1.17 12.32 -23.16
N TRP A 822 1.04 13.62 -23.45
CA TRP A 822 1.54 14.17 -24.70
C TRP A 822 3.04 13.87 -24.92
N ASN A 823 3.86 13.99 -23.87
CA ASN A 823 5.30 13.75 -23.97
C ASN A 823 5.69 12.27 -24.08
N THR A 824 4.82 11.35 -23.66
CA THR A 824 5.06 9.90 -23.73
C THR A 824 4.47 9.27 -24.99
N THR A 825 3.75 10.03 -25.82
CA THR A 825 3.35 9.56 -27.15
C THR A 825 4.54 9.48 -28.10
N GLY A 826 4.90 8.25 -28.50
CA GLY A 826 5.92 8.01 -29.52
C GLY A 826 7.34 8.41 -29.10
N ALA A 827 8.21 8.58 -30.10
CA ALA A 827 9.60 9.00 -29.88
C ALA A 827 9.78 10.52 -29.75
N THR A 828 8.76 11.31 -30.13
CA THR A 828 8.74 12.76 -30.09
C THR A 828 7.45 13.24 -29.45
N PRO A 829 7.44 14.28 -28.59
CA PRO A 829 6.22 14.77 -27.96
C PRO A 829 5.09 15.06 -28.95
N GLY A 830 3.95 14.39 -28.76
CA GLY A 830 2.75 14.48 -29.59
C GLY A 830 2.70 13.44 -30.71
N PRO A 831 1.51 12.89 -31.05
CA PRO A 831 1.38 11.83 -32.02
C PRO A 831 1.67 12.30 -33.46
N VAL A 832 2.52 11.56 -34.17
CA VAL A 832 2.98 11.83 -35.55
C VAL A 832 2.30 10.90 -36.56
N ALA A 833 1.69 11.50 -37.59
CA ALA A 833 1.05 10.76 -38.69
C ALA A 833 2.03 9.85 -39.45
N GLY A 834 1.62 8.60 -39.67
CA GLY A 834 2.39 7.56 -40.36
C GLY A 834 3.48 6.91 -39.49
N VAL A 835 3.64 7.35 -38.24
CA VAL A 835 4.58 6.78 -37.27
C VAL A 835 3.82 6.25 -36.05
N ASP A 836 3.09 7.12 -35.35
CA ASP A 836 2.35 6.76 -34.13
C ASP A 836 0.89 6.41 -34.42
N TYR A 837 0.36 6.82 -35.58
CA TYR A 837 -0.99 6.49 -36.05
C TYR A 837 -1.06 6.44 -37.58
N ILE A 838 -2.04 5.72 -38.14
CA ILE A 838 -2.24 5.64 -39.60
C ILE A 838 -2.83 6.96 -40.12
N SER A 839 -2.19 7.56 -41.12
CA SER A 839 -2.57 8.89 -41.62
C SER A 839 -3.94 8.95 -42.30
N ALA A 840 -4.39 7.84 -42.88
CA ALA A 840 -5.73 7.73 -43.44
C ALA A 840 -6.74 7.54 -42.29
N PRO A 841 -7.78 8.39 -42.18
CA PRO A 841 -8.82 8.18 -41.17
C PRO A 841 -9.66 6.94 -41.51
N LEU A 842 -10.06 6.20 -40.49
CA LEU A 842 -11.04 5.13 -40.57
C LEU A 842 -12.43 5.72 -40.87
N ASP A 843 -12.76 6.81 -40.20
CA ASP A 843 -13.97 7.59 -40.44
C ASP A 843 -13.72 9.07 -40.11
N GLN A 844 -14.51 9.96 -40.71
CA GLN A 844 -14.45 11.40 -40.45
C GLN A 844 -15.81 12.06 -40.67
N GLY A 845 -16.10 13.10 -39.87
CA GLY A 845 -17.37 13.83 -39.97
C GLY A 845 -17.25 15.28 -39.49
N THR A 846 -18.11 16.13 -40.04
CA THR A 846 -18.26 17.52 -39.60
C THR A 846 -19.42 17.64 -38.62
N PHE A 847 -19.14 18.08 -37.40
CA PHE A 847 -20.12 18.19 -36.32
C PHE A 847 -20.37 19.63 -35.92
N TYR A 848 -21.62 19.92 -35.51
CA TYR A 848 -22.09 21.24 -35.12
C TYR A 848 -22.49 21.23 -33.64
N GLY A 849 -22.49 22.40 -32.99
CA GLY A 849 -22.68 22.55 -31.54
C GLY A 849 -24.05 22.15 -30.97
N THR A 850 -24.90 21.50 -31.76
CA THR A 850 -26.21 20.95 -31.37
C THR A 850 -26.24 19.43 -31.29
N ASN A 851 -25.19 18.75 -31.75
CA ASN A 851 -25.09 17.30 -31.71
C ASN A 851 -24.87 16.83 -30.26
N SER A 852 -25.77 16.01 -29.73
CA SER A 852 -25.63 15.42 -28.38
C SER A 852 -24.90 14.07 -28.37
N LYS A 853 -24.71 13.47 -29.55
CA LYS A 853 -23.96 12.23 -29.76
C LYS A 853 -23.16 12.32 -31.05
N ILE A 854 -22.02 11.64 -31.04
CA ILE A 854 -21.08 11.54 -32.16
C ILE A 854 -20.85 10.04 -32.38
N ALA A 855 -20.98 9.57 -33.62
CA ALA A 855 -20.82 8.17 -33.97
C ALA A 855 -19.87 8.02 -35.15
N PHE A 856 -19.06 6.96 -35.14
CA PHE A 856 -18.06 6.63 -36.16
C PHE A 856 -18.13 5.16 -36.56
N GLN A 857 -17.93 4.86 -37.84
CA GLN A 857 -17.79 3.50 -38.36
C GLN A 857 -16.31 3.13 -38.48
N ILE A 858 -15.83 2.25 -37.61
CA ILE A 858 -14.38 2.04 -37.42
C ILE A 858 -13.88 0.67 -37.88
N ALA A 859 -14.76 -0.19 -38.37
CA ALA A 859 -14.38 -1.51 -38.85
C ALA A 859 -13.55 -1.44 -40.14
N THR A 860 -12.60 -2.35 -40.29
CA THR A 860 -11.80 -2.55 -41.50
C THR A 860 -11.89 -4.00 -41.96
N ASP A 861 -11.55 -4.26 -43.21
CA ASP A 861 -11.50 -5.61 -43.79
C ASP A 861 -10.43 -6.51 -43.13
N SER A 862 -9.43 -5.92 -42.48
CA SER A 862 -8.38 -6.61 -41.74
C SER A 862 -8.72 -6.90 -40.28
N LEU A 863 -9.77 -6.30 -39.72
CA LEU A 863 -10.10 -6.43 -38.30
C LEU A 863 -10.64 -7.84 -38.01
N VAL A 864 -10.01 -8.56 -37.08
CA VAL A 864 -10.48 -9.86 -36.59
C VAL A 864 -10.94 -9.76 -35.14
N LEU A 865 -11.77 -10.72 -34.70
CA LEU A 865 -12.33 -10.75 -33.35
C LEU A 865 -11.29 -10.85 -32.22
N SER A 866 -10.02 -11.13 -32.53
CA SER A 866 -8.93 -11.20 -31.56
C SER A 866 -8.06 -9.95 -31.50
N ASP A 867 -8.28 -8.96 -32.37
CA ASP A 867 -7.42 -7.79 -32.47
C ASP A 867 -7.95 -6.64 -31.60
N ASP A 868 -7.05 -6.00 -30.84
CA ASP A 868 -7.39 -4.80 -30.08
C ASP A 868 -7.75 -3.64 -31.02
N ILE A 869 -8.85 -2.97 -30.71
CA ILE A 869 -9.23 -1.72 -31.38
C ILE A 869 -8.52 -0.58 -30.65
N LEU A 870 -7.55 0.04 -31.30
CA LEU A 870 -6.76 1.17 -30.78
C LEU A 870 -6.99 2.39 -31.65
N LEU A 871 -7.55 3.47 -31.08
CA LEU A 871 -8.00 4.63 -31.86
C LEU A 871 -7.44 5.93 -31.32
N LEU A 872 -7.10 6.84 -32.25
CA LEU A 872 -6.78 8.23 -31.99
C LEU A 872 -7.83 9.11 -32.67
N ILE A 873 -8.53 9.92 -31.90
CA ILE A 873 -9.57 10.83 -32.36
C ILE A 873 -9.00 12.25 -32.32
N ARG A 874 -9.00 12.92 -33.47
CA ARG A 874 -8.49 14.28 -33.61
C ARG A 874 -9.55 15.21 -34.14
N GLY A 875 -9.49 16.47 -33.73
CA GLY A 875 -10.42 17.52 -34.15
C GLY A 875 -9.75 18.70 -34.80
N ASN A 876 -10.28 19.15 -35.93
CA ASN A 876 -9.87 20.38 -36.59
C ASN A 876 -11.04 21.39 -36.65
N PRO A 877 -10.96 22.50 -35.90
CA PRO A 877 -12.05 23.47 -35.84
C PRO A 877 -12.19 24.25 -37.15
N LEU A 878 -13.43 24.43 -37.61
CA LEU A 878 -13.78 25.22 -38.77
C LEU A 878 -14.13 26.65 -38.36
N SER A 879 -13.31 27.61 -38.78
CA SER A 879 -13.50 29.03 -38.49
C SER A 879 -13.15 29.93 -39.68
N SER A 880 -13.60 31.18 -39.61
CA SER A 880 -13.22 32.27 -40.51
C SER A 880 -12.14 33.20 -39.96
N SER A 881 -11.79 33.13 -38.67
CA SER A 881 -10.85 34.06 -38.04
C SER A 881 -9.86 33.44 -37.03
N ASN A 882 -10.31 32.51 -36.19
CA ASN A 882 -9.52 31.87 -35.13
C ASN A 882 -9.82 30.37 -35.12
N TYR A 883 -8.81 29.52 -35.18
CA TYR A 883 -8.95 28.07 -35.32
C TYR A 883 -9.14 27.34 -33.97
N ASP A 884 -9.69 28.02 -32.97
CA ASP A 884 -9.93 27.48 -31.64
C ASP A 884 -11.40 27.06 -31.50
N GLY A 885 -11.59 25.84 -31.02
CA GLY A 885 -12.86 25.20 -30.72
C GLY A 885 -12.62 23.74 -30.36
N PHE A 886 -13.28 23.23 -29.35
CA PHE A 886 -13.17 21.83 -28.95
C PHE A 886 -14.52 21.30 -28.47
N VAL A 887 -14.62 19.97 -28.39
CA VAL A 887 -15.75 19.27 -27.81
C VAL A 887 -15.27 18.48 -26.59
N THR A 888 -16.07 18.52 -25.54
CA THR A 888 -15.91 17.68 -24.35
C THR A 888 -16.90 16.51 -24.44
N LEU A 889 -16.38 15.29 -24.35
CA LEU A 889 -17.11 14.02 -24.42
C LEU A 889 -17.07 13.35 -23.04
N HIS A 890 -18.05 12.52 -22.73
CA HIS A 890 -17.99 11.68 -21.53
C HIS A 890 -16.97 10.54 -21.74
N SER A 891 -16.14 10.26 -20.73
CA SER A 891 -15.19 9.14 -20.72
C SER A 891 -15.82 7.82 -20.26
N SER A 892 -15.04 6.74 -20.34
CA SER A 892 -15.29 5.44 -19.70
C SER A 892 -15.48 5.57 -18.18
N ASP A 893 -14.81 6.53 -17.54
CA ASP A 893 -14.90 6.82 -16.11
C ASP A 893 -16.17 7.56 -15.66
N ASP A 894 -17.03 8.01 -16.57
CA ASP A 894 -18.22 8.79 -16.22
C ASP A 894 -19.10 8.07 -15.17
N LEU A 895 -19.58 8.81 -14.17
CA LEU A 895 -20.42 8.29 -13.08
C LEU A 895 -21.76 7.72 -13.59
N GLN A 896 -22.23 8.16 -14.75
CA GLN A 896 -23.44 7.69 -15.41
C GLN A 896 -23.08 6.70 -16.52
N VAL A 897 -23.24 5.40 -16.24
CA VAL A 897 -22.95 4.29 -17.19
C VAL A 897 -23.63 4.47 -18.56
N ASN A 898 -24.76 5.15 -18.63
CA ASN A 898 -25.47 5.40 -19.89
C ASN A 898 -24.88 6.56 -20.74
N MET A 899 -23.97 7.36 -20.18
CA MET A 899 -23.26 8.45 -20.86
C MET A 899 -21.92 7.99 -21.43
N ARG A 900 -21.29 6.97 -20.82
CA ARG A 900 -20.03 6.36 -21.24
C ARG A 900 -19.99 5.99 -22.74
N PRO A 901 -18.81 6.01 -23.38
CA PRO A 901 -18.63 5.55 -24.75
C PRO A 901 -19.19 4.14 -24.96
N THR A 902 -19.74 3.89 -26.15
CA THR A 902 -20.33 2.60 -26.50
C THR A 902 -19.75 2.09 -27.81
N PHE A 903 -19.22 0.87 -27.81
CA PHE A 903 -18.90 0.13 -29.02
C PHE A 903 -20.03 -0.84 -29.35
N ARG A 904 -20.51 -0.83 -30.59
CA ARG A 904 -21.48 -1.81 -31.09
C ARG A 904 -20.79 -2.63 -32.16
N VAL A 905 -20.43 -3.86 -31.79
CA VAL A 905 -19.76 -4.81 -32.66
C VAL A 905 -20.81 -5.63 -33.37
N PHE A 906 -20.93 -5.45 -34.69
CA PHE A 906 -21.81 -6.24 -35.53
C PHE A 906 -21.02 -7.39 -36.14
N HIS A 907 -21.50 -8.62 -35.94
CA HIS A 907 -20.89 -9.82 -36.50
C HIS A 907 -21.91 -10.69 -37.24
N THR A 908 -21.41 -11.64 -38.04
CA THR A 908 -22.23 -12.54 -38.84
C THR A 908 -21.55 -13.89 -39.04
N ASN A 909 -22.31 -14.91 -39.43
CA ASN A 909 -21.81 -16.25 -39.74
C ASN A 909 -21.21 -16.34 -41.17
N ILE A 910 -21.24 -15.24 -41.95
CA ILE A 910 -20.73 -15.17 -43.32
C ILE A 910 -19.26 -14.77 -43.29
N SER A 911 -18.37 -15.70 -43.64
CA SER A 911 -16.93 -15.45 -43.62
C SER A 911 -16.40 -14.73 -44.85
N SER A 912 -17.01 -14.98 -46.01
CA SER A 912 -16.57 -14.43 -47.28
C SER A 912 -17.71 -14.36 -48.29
N LEU A 913 -17.52 -13.53 -49.31
CA LEU A 913 -18.46 -13.37 -50.41
C LEU A 913 -17.89 -13.96 -51.70
N ASN A 914 -18.78 -14.50 -52.53
CA ASN A 914 -18.45 -14.97 -53.86
C ASN A 914 -19.38 -14.35 -54.90
N ILE A 915 -18.81 -13.53 -55.79
CA ILE A 915 -19.53 -12.93 -56.91
C ILE A 915 -19.57 -13.92 -58.07
N THR A 916 -20.75 -14.10 -58.66
CA THR A 916 -20.98 -14.91 -59.85
C THR A 916 -21.68 -14.09 -60.93
N SER A 917 -21.35 -14.34 -62.19
CA SER A 917 -22.04 -13.76 -63.35
C SER A 917 -22.45 -14.87 -64.32
N THR A 918 -23.54 -14.65 -65.06
CA THR A 918 -23.99 -15.58 -66.10
C THR A 918 -23.40 -15.27 -67.48
N ALA A 919 -22.74 -14.11 -67.63
CA ALA A 919 -22.07 -13.71 -68.85
C ALA A 919 -20.77 -14.50 -69.06
N THR A 920 -20.43 -14.77 -70.33
CA THR A 920 -19.20 -15.50 -70.72
C THR A 920 -18.18 -14.63 -71.45
N SER A 921 -18.59 -13.43 -71.85
CA SER A 921 -17.77 -12.38 -72.45
C SER A 921 -18.38 -11.03 -72.07
N TYR A 922 -17.55 -9.99 -71.98
CA TYR A 922 -17.95 -8.65 -71.58
C TYR A 922 -17.50 -7.63 -72.63
N ASN A 923 -18.36 -6.68 -72.98
CA ASN A 923 -18.09 -5.54 -73.85
C ASN A 923 -18.59 -4.24 -73.20
N ALA A 924 -18.11 -3.10 -73.70
CA ALA A 924 -18.46 -1.80 -73.13
C ALA A 924 -19.91 -1.32 -73.41
N ASP A 925 -20.71 -2.05 -74.21
CA ASP A 925 -22.02 -1.58 -74.68
C ASP A 925 -23.21 -2.27 -73.99
N ASP A 926 -23.02 -3.51 -73.51
CA ASP A 926 -24.08 -4.31 -72.90
C ASP A 926 -24.13 -4.14 -71.37
N SER A 927 -25.31 -4.39 -70.79
CA SER A 927 -25.48 -4.46 -69.34
C SER A 927 -25.31 -5.89 -68.83
N TYR A 928 -24.63 -6.06 -67.69
CA TYR A 928 -24.34 -7.36 -67.10
C TYR A 928 -24.88 -7.48 -65.68
N SER A 929 -25.54 -8.59 -65.39
CA SER A 929 -25.98 -8.91 -64.04
C SER A 929 -24.92 -9.72 -63.27
N PHE A 930 -24.73 -9.32 -62.02
CA PHE A 930 -23.91 -10.00 -61.04
C PHE A 930 -24.78 -10.42 -59.87
N SER A 931 -24.46 -11.57 -59.29
CA SER A 931 -25.07 -12.04 -58.05
C SER A 931 -23.98 -12.41 -57.04
N VAL A 932 -24.25 -12.17 -55.77
CA VAL A 932 -23.33 -12.50 -54.68
C VAL A 932 -23.91 -13.59 -53.79
N GLN A 933 -23.05 -14.49 -53.32
CA GLN A 933 -23.39 -15.56 -52.40
C GLN A 933 -22.47 -15.50 -51.17
N GLY A 934 -23.05 -15.69 -49.98
CA GLY A 934 -22.30 -15.81 -48.73
C GLY A 934 -21.72 -17.22 -48.54
N ILE A 935 -20.50 -17.29 -48.05
CA ILE A 935 -19.80 -18.52 -47.68
C ILE A 935 -19.58 -18.48 -46.16
N ASP A 936 -19.80 -19.60 -45.48
CA ASP A 936 -19.58 -19.73 -44.03
C ASP A 936 -18.08 -19.91 -43.70
N TYR A 937 -17.73 -19.90 -42.41
CA TYR A 937 -16.36 -20.11 -41.94
C TYR A 937 -15.74 -21.44 -42.43
N ASN A 938 -16.56 -22.48 -42.64
CA ASN A 938 -16.11 -23.79 -43.11
C ASN A 938 -15.90 -23.85 -44.63
N GLY A 939 -16.11 -22.75 -45.35
CA GLY A 939 -15.98 -22.68 -46.80
C GLY A 939 -17.18 -23.22 -47.57
N ASN A 940 -18.32 -23.44 -46.91
CA ASN A 940 -19.56 -23.89 -47.56
C ASN A 940 -20.45 -22.72 -47.93
N LEU A 941 -21.20 -22.86 -49.03
CA LEU A 941 -22.24 -21.89 -49.38
C LEU A 941 -23.35 -21.91 -48.32
N VAL A 942 -23.68 -20.73 -47.80
CA VAL A 942 -24.77 -20.57 -46.84
C VAL A 942 -26.10 -20.91 -47.54
N ALA A 943 -26.83 -21.88 -47.00
CA ALA A 943 -28.06 -22.37 -47.61
C ALA A 943 -29.14 -21.28 -47.61
N GLY A 944 -29.47 -20.77 -48.81
CA GLY A 944 -30.39 -19.63 -48.98
C GLY A 944 -29.70 -18.32 -49.41
N GLY A 945 -28.37 -18.29 -49.49
CA GLY A 945 -27.60 -17.10 -49.85
C GLY A 945 -27.41 -16.15 -48.67
N LEU A 946 -27.53 -14.85 -48.91
CA LEU A 946 -27.52 -13.84 -47.85
C LEU A 946 -28.87 -13.82 -47.10
N PRO A 947 -28.87 -13.57 -45.78
CA PRO A 947 -30.09 -13.47 -44.97
C PRO A 947 -31.07 -12.40 -45.49
N SER A 948 -32.37 -12.60 -45.22
CA SER A 948 -33.39 -11.63 -45.60
C SER A 948 -33.19 -10.31 -44.85
N GLY A 949 -32.84 -9.23 -45.57
CA GLY A 949 -32.56 -7.92 -44.98
C GLY A 949 -31.08 -7.50 -45.07
N ALA A 950 -30.18 -8.39 -45.51
CA ALA A 950 -28.80 -8.04 -45.80
C ALA A 950 -28.73 -6.90 -46.84
N SER A 951 -27.78 -5.98 -46.68
CA SER A 951 -27.54 -4.88 -47.60
C SER A 951 -26.14 -5.03 -48.18
N VAL A 952 -26.03 -5.18 -49.50
CA VAL A 952 -24.74 -5.32 -50.19
C VAL A 952 -24.44 -4.03 -50.93
N GLU A 953 -23.31 -3.41 -50.60
CA GLU A 953 -22.82 -2.26 -51.33
C GLU A 953 -22.00 -2.73 -52.54
N TRP A 954 -22.32 -2.19 -53.72
CA TRP A 954 -21.66 -2.53 -54.97
C TRP A 954 -20.89 -1.33 -55.51
N SER A 955 -19.65 -1.55 -55.93
CA SER A 955 -18.83 -0.54 -56.59
C SER A 955 -18.10 -1.13 -57.81
N THR A 956 -17.68 -0.25 -58.72
CA THR A 956 -17.04 -0.62 -59.99
C THR A 956 -16.03 0.43 -60.41
N THR A 957 -14.97 0.01 -61.10
CA THR A 957 -13.99 0.93 -61.70
C THR A 957 -14.45 1.50 -63.06
N THR A 958 -15.55 1.01 -63.62
CA THR A 958 -16.09 1.40 -64.94
C THR A 958 -17.60 1.67 -64.88
N GLY A 959 -18.05 2.69 -65.61
CA GLY A 959 -19.47 3.02 -65.78
C GLY A 959 -20.24 3.17 -64.46
N THR A 960 -21.44 2.60 -64.41
CA THR A 960 -22.30 2.62 -63.21
C THR A 960 -22.75 1.21 -62.85
N ILE A 961 -22.67 0.86 -61.57
CA ILE A 961 -23.27 -0.35 -61.01
C ILE A 961 -24.43 0.04 -60.10
N ALA A 962 -25.58 -0.61 -60.28
CA ALA A 962 -26.78 -0.35 -59.50
C ALA A 962 -27.33 -1.65 -58.90
N GLU A 963 -27.70 -1.61 -57.63
CA GLU A 963 -28.36 -2.72 -56.96
C GLU A 963 -29.77 -2.93 -57.56
N THR A 964 -30.07 -4.16 -57.97
CA THR A 964 -31.38 -4.55 -58.55
C THR A 964 -32.18 -5.48 -57.63
N GLY A 965 -31.53 -6.00 -56.57
CA GLY A 965 -32.11 -6.80 -55.51
C GLY A 965 -31.08 -7.10 -54.42
N ILE A 966 -31.50 -7.73 -53.32
CA ILE A 966 -30.71 -7.97 -52.09
C ILE A 966 -29.31 -8.55 -52.37
N THR A 967 -29.19 -9.43 -53.37
CA THR A 967 -27.94 -10.12 -53.71
C THR A 967 -27.52 -9.91 -55.16
N THR A 968 -28.13 -8.96 -55.87
CA THR A 968 -27.93 -8.80 -57.30
C THR A 968 -27.73 -7.35 -57.69
N ALA A 969 -26.75 -7.11 -58.56
CA ALA A 969 -26.50 -5.80 -59.14
C ALA A 969 -26.39 -5.89 -60.67
N GLU A 970 -26.64 -4.77 -61.33
CA GLU A 970 -26.52 -4.61 -62.77
C GLU A 970 -25.45 -3.56 -63.07
N LEU A 971 -24.44 -3.96 -63.83
CA LEU A 971 -23.35 -3.10 -64.32
C LEU A 971 -23.67 -2.62 -65.73
N THR A 972 -23.51 -1.34 -65.97
CA THR A 972 -23.41 -0.76 -67.32
C THR A 972 -22.02 -0.15 -67.46
N PRO A 973 -21.06 -0.87 -68.07
CA PRO A 973 -19.68 -0.41 -68.21
C PRO A 973 -19.58 0.72 -69.24
N THR A 974 -18.49 1.49 -69.21
CA THR A 974 -18.22 2.53 -70.21
C THR A 974 -16.80 2.53 -70.74
N VAL A 975 -15.88 1.87 -70.04
CA VAL A 975 -14.45 1.82 -70.36
C VAL A 975 -14.03 0.38 -70.64
N ASN A 976 -13.26 0.15 -71.71
CA ASN A 976 -12.68 -1.15 -72.06
C ASN A 976 -11.41 -1.49 -71.24
N GLY A 977 -10.99 -2.75 -71.28
CA GLY A 977 -9.85 -3.30 -70.52
C GLY A 977 -10.23 -3.93 -69.19
N LEU A 978 -9.22 -4.15 -68.33
CA LEU A 978 -9.41 -4.79 -67.03
C LEU A 978 -10.12 -3.84 -66.06
N GLN A 979 -11.28 -4.27 -65.56
CA GLN A 979 -12.10 -3.54 -64.61
C GLN A 979 -12.46 -4.44 -63.43
N THR A 980 -12.75 -3.84 -62.28
CA THR A 980 -13.09 -4.55 -61.05
C THR A 980 -14.52 -4.22 -60.66
N VAL A 981 -15.30 -5.25 -60.32
CA VAL A 981 -16.58 -5.13 -59.63
C VAL A 981 -16.40 -5.62 -58.21
N THR A 982 -16.71 -4.79 -57.23
CA THR A 982 -16.57 -5.11 -55.81
C THR A 982 -17.94 -5.16 -55.16
N ALA A 983 -18.18 -6.20 -54.36
CA ALA A 983 -19.37 -6.33 -53.53
C ALA A 983 -18.95 -6.42 -52.06
N CYS A 984 -19.56 -5.61 -51.20
CA CYS A 984 -19.28 -5.52 -49.78
C CYS A 984 -20.53 -5.75 -48.95
N TYR A 985 -20.45 -6.68 -47.99
CA TYR A 985 -21.44 -6.85 -46.93
C TYR A 985 -20.81 -6.38 -45.63
N GLY A 986 -21.04 -5.12 -45.29
CA GLY A 986 -20.23 -4.42 -44.28
C GLY A 986 -18.79 -4.30 -44.76
N VAL A 987 -17.83 -4.68 -43.92
CA VAL A 987 -16.40 -4.72 -44.27
C VAL A 987 -15.97 -6.00 -45.00
N ILE A 988 -16.89 -6.95 -45.18
CA ILE A 988 -16.62 -8.20 -45.88
C ILE A 988 -16.79 -7.95 -47.38
N CYS A 989 -15.67 -7.64 -48.04
CA CYS A 989 -15.65 -7.32 -49.47
C CYS A 989 -15.05 -8.45 -50.31
N THR A 990 -15.48 -8.57 -51.56
CA THR A 990 -14.87 -9.45 -52.56
C THR A 990 -14.84 -8.77 -53.92
N ASP A 991 -13.78 -9.04 -54.68
CA ASP A 991 -13.55 -8.47 -56.00
C ASP A 991 -13.79 -9.50 -57.09
N TYR A 992 -14.41 -9.04 -58.18
CA TYR A 992 -14.59 -9.80 -59.40
C TYR A 992 -13.98 -9.02 -60.57
N LEU A 993 -12.88 -9.56 -61.11
CA LEU A 993 -12.18 -8.97 -62.25
C LEU A 993 -12.88 -9.35 -63.56
N ILE A 994 -13.19 -8.34 -64.37
CA ILE A 994 -13.73 -8.49 -65.73
C ILE A 994 -12.78 -7.86 -66.74
N ASP A 995 -12.59 -8.52 -67.87
CA ASP A 995 -11.89 -7.95 -69.03
C ASP A 995 -12.94 -7.53 -70.06
N LEU A 996 -13.13 -6.22 -70.21
CA LEU A 996 -14.14 -5.63 -71.07
C LEU A 996 -13.55 -5.37 -72.45
N GLU A 997 -14.09 -6.03 -73.46
CA GLU A 997 -13.80 -5.70 -74.86
C GLU A 997 -14.43 -4.36 -75.24
N SER A 998 -13.86 -3.70 -76.23
CA SER A 998 -14.50 -2.54 -76.86
C SER A 998 -15.86 -2.92 -77.46
N GLY A 999 -16.81 -2.00 -77.46
CA GLY A 999 -18.10 -2.14 -78.10
C GLY A 999 -18.04 -2.27 -79.64
N LEU A 1000 -19.21 -2.30 -80.27
CA LEU A 1000 -19.29 -2.26 -81.73
C LEU A 1000 -18.85 -0.88 -82.25
N PRO A 1001 -18.09 -0.80 -83.36
CA PRO A 1001 -17.78 0.47 -84.00
C PRO A 1001 -19.04 1.30 -84.31
N VAL A 1002 -19.08 2.52 -83.78
CA VAL A 1002 -20.15 3.51 -84.07
C VAL A 1002 -19.61 4.67 -84.91
N GLU A 1003 -18.33 4.99 -84.79
CA GLU A 1003 -17.68 6.03 -85.57
C GLU A 1003 -16.31 5.55 -86.11
N LEU A 1004 -16.03 5.86 -87.37
CA LEU A 1004 -14.77 5.56 -88.05
C LEU A 1004 -14.05 6.89 -88.31
N PHE A 1005 -12.78 6.95 -87.92
CA PHE A 1005 -11.89 8.06 -88.22
C PHE A 1005 -10.81 7.60 -89.20
N ALA A 1006 -10.54 8.40 -90.22
CA ALA A 1006 -9.49 8.21 -91.20
C ALA A 1006 -8.79 9.56 -91.48
N SER A 1007 -7.47 9.54 -91.58
CA SER A 1007 -6.66 10.73 -91.82
C SER A 1007 -5.45 10.42 -92.70
N LEU A 1008 -5.02 11.42 -93.48
CA LEU A 1008 -3.79 11.39 -94.29
C LEU A 1008 -2.53 11.75 -93.49
N ASN A 1009 -2.67 12.00 -92.18
CA ASN A 1009 -1.56 12.27 -91.27
C ASN A 1009 -1.76 11.55 -89.92
N GLN A 1010 -0.71 10.91 -89.40
CA GLN A 1010 -0.76 10.15 -88.15
C GLN A 1010 -1.10 11.00 -86.92
N ASN A 1011 -0.72 12.28 -86.91
CA ASN A 1011 -0.75 13.14 -85.72
C ASN A 1011 -1.78 14.27 -85.81
N SER A 1012 -2.52 14.37 -86.92
CA SER A 1012 -3.51 15.42 -87.13
C SER A 1012 -4.60 14.95 -88.07
N ASP A 1013 -5.84 15.38 -87.82
CA ASP A 1013 -6.98 15.10 -88.68
C ASP A 1013 -6.85 15.86 -90.02
N VAL A 1014 -6.51 15.14 -91.09
CA VAL A 1014 -6.23 15.69 -92.42
C VAL A 1014 -7.01 14.91 -93.46
N ASN A 1015 -8.13 15.50 -93.89
CA ASN A 1015 -9.08 14.86 -94.82
C ASN A 1015 -8.81 15.22 -96.29
N SER A 1016 -7.85 16.10 -96.55
CA SER A 1016 -7.37 16.36 -97.89
C SER A 1016 -5.88 16.66 -97.97
N LEU A 1017 -5.25 16.20 -99.06
CA LEU A 1017 -3.82 16.42 -99.34
C LEU A 1017 -3.59 16.57 -100.84
N THR A 1018 -2.62 17.41 -101.23
CA THR A 1018 -2.14 17.49 -102.61
C THR A 1018 -0.81 16.73 -102.71
N ILE A 1019 -0.72 15.78 -103.65
CA ILE A 1019 0.50 15.02 -103.94
C ILE A 1019 0.77 15.01 -105.44
N THR A 1020 1.98 14.70 -105.87
CA THR A 1020 2.29 14.40 -107.28
C THR A 1020 2.09 12.91 -107.57
N ALA A 1021 1.97 12.52 -108.86
CA ALA A 1021 1.88 11.11 -109.27
C ALA A 1021 3.13 10.27 -108.89
N ASP A 1022 4.23 10.91 -108.45
CA ASP A 1022 5.46 10.27 -107.99
C ASP A 1022 5.52 10.06 -106.46
N GLU A 1023 4.58 10.66 -105.73
CA GLU A 1023 4.53 10.63 -104.27
C GLU A 1023 3.50 9.61 -103.78
N SER A 1024 3.76 9.06 -102.61
CA SER A 1024 2.85 8.14 -101.91
C SER A 1024 2.43 8.75 -100.57
N VAL A 1025 1.19 8.48 -100.15
CA VAL A 1025 0.68 8.89 -98.83
C VAL A 1025 0.15 7.68 -98.07
N VAL A 1026 0.29 7.68 -96.76
CA VAL A 1026 -0.26 6.62 -95.88
C VAL A 1026 -1.55 7.13 -95.25
N VAL A 1027 -2.60 6.32 -95.32
CA VAL A 1027 -3.86 6.55 -94.62
C VAL A 1027 -3.81 5.87 -93.25
N TYR A 1028 -4.13 6.61 -92.21
CA TYR A 1028 -4.31 6.11 -90.85
C TYR A 1028 -5.79 6.08 -90.54
N ALA A 1029 -6.33 4.94 -90.13
CA ALA A 1029 -7.72 4.84 -89.74
C ALA A 1029 -7.89 4.01 -88.47
N TYR A 1030 -8.86 4.39 -87.64
CA TYR A 1030 -9.26 3.67 -86.45
C TYR A 1030 -10.77 3.84 -86.23
N ALA A 1031 -11.37 2.93 -85.47
CA ALA A 1031 -12.77 3.02 -85.11
C ALA A 1031 -12.92 3.15 -83.59
N ILE A 1032 -13.95 3.85 -83.17
CA ILE A 1032 -14.37 3.95 -81.77
C ILE A 1032 -15.78 3.43 -81.59
N ASP A 1033 -16.07 2.92 -80.39
CA ASP A 1033 -17.42 2.56 -79.98
C ASP A 1033 -18.23 3.79 -79.49
N GLN A 1034 -19.45 3.58 -79.02
CA GLN A 1034 -20.36 4.63 -78.55
C GLN A 1034 -19.89 5.34 -77.26
N HIS A 1035 -18.85 4.82 -76.60
CA HIS A 1035 -18.27 5.32 -75.36
C HIS A 1035 -16.83 5.83 -75.55
N ASP A 1036 -16.45 6.14 -76.80
CA ASP A 1036 -15.13 6.62 -77.20
C ASP A 1036 -13.98 5.62 -76.97
N ASN A 1037 -14.27 4.33 -76.79
CA ASN A 1037 -13.22 3.32 -76.67
C ASN A 1037 -12.70 2.91 -78.05
N LEU A 1038 -11.38 2.76 -78.17
CA LEU A 1038 -10.74 2.27 -79.39
C LEU A 1038 -11.12 0.81 -79.65
N VAL A 1039 -11.75 0.54 -80.80
CA VAL A 1039 -12.08 -0.82 -81.23
C VAL A 1039 -10.86 -1.44 -81.90
N THR A 1040 -10.30 -2.48 -81.28
CA THR A 1040 -9.11 -3.17 -81.80
C THR A 1040 -9.50 -4.49 -82.46
N ASN A 1041 -8.75 -4.91 -83.49
CA ASN A 1041 -8.98 -6.11 -84.32
C ASN A 1041 -10.04 -6.02 -85.44
N GLU A 1042 -10.59 -4.83 -85.70
CA GLU A 1042 -11.48 -4.62 -86.84
C GLU A 1042 -10.69 -4.37 -88.15
N ILE A 1043 -11.19 -4.92 -89.26
CA ILE A 1043 -10.55 -4.76 -90.57
C ILE A 1043 -11.16 -3.56 -91.28
N ILE A 1044 -10.43 -2.45 -91.29
CA ILE A 1044 -10.77 -1.27 -92.11
C ILE A 1044 -10.20 -1.49 -93.52
N SER A 1045 -11.08 -1.49 -94.51
CA SER A 1045 -10.71 -1.62 -95.92
C SER A 1045 -10.52 -0.24 -96.55
N PHE A 1046 -9.56 -0.12 -97.46
CA PHE A 1046 -9.30 1.14 -98.17
C PHE A 1046 -9.56 0.94 -99.67
N ASN A 1047 -10.49 1.73 -100.21
CA ASN A 1047 -10.92 1.65 -101.59
C ASN A 1047 -10.58 2.97 -102.31
N PRO A 1048 -9.52 3.02 -103.12
CA PRO A 1048 -9.15 4.22 -103.87
C PRO A 1048 -9.97 4.34 -105.16
N SER A 1049 -10.31 5.57 -105.56
CA SER A 1049 -10.95 5.88 -106.85
C SER A 1049 -10.02 5.61 -108.04
N ASN A 1050 -8.71 5.68 -107.81
CA ASN A 1050 -7.65 5.51 -108.80
C ASN A 1050 -6.35 5.12 -108.11
N GLY A 1051 -5.50 4.32 -108.74
CA GLY A 1051 -4.23 3.88 -108.16
C GLY A 1051 -4.32 2.53 -107.45
N SER A 1052 -3.30 2.22 -106.67
CA SER A 1052 -3.28 1.06 -105.78
C SER A 1052 -3.06 1.50 -104.35
N ILE A 1053 -3.80 0.92 -103.41
CA ILE A 1053 -3.51 1.03 -101.98
C ILE A 1053 -3.20 -0.37 -101.44
N ASP A 1054 -2.17 -0.48 -100.60
CA ASP A 1054 -1.88 -1.74 -99.93
C ASP A 1054 -2.66 -1.88 -98.61
N SER A 1055 -2.57 -3.06 -97.98
CA SER A 1055 -3.25 -3.35 -96.72
C SER A 1055 -2.70 -2.56 -95.52
N ALA A 1056 -1.59 -1.84 -95.69
CA ALA A 1056 -1.02 -0.95 -94.67
C ALA A 1056 -1.46 0.52 -94.88
N GLY A 1057 -2.37 0.77 -95.84
CA GLY A 1057 -2.88 2.10 -96.14
C GLY A 1057 -1.94 2.95 -97.01
N LEU A 1058 -0.89 2.38 -97.61
CA LEU A 1058 0.01 3.14 -98.49
C LEU A 1058 -0.61 3.28 -99.89
N PHE A 1059 -0.98 4.51 -100.23
CA PHE A 1059 -1.62 4.86 -101.49
C PHE A 1059 -0.61 5.33 -102.54
N LEU A 1060 -0.75 4.79 -103.76
CA LEU A 1060 0.02 5.13 -104.95
C LEU A 1060 -0.94 5.56 -106.08
N PRO A 1061 -1.00 6.86 -106.44
CA PRO A 1061 -1.91 7.35 -107.49
C PRO A 1061 -1.41 6.99 -108.89
N TYR A 1062 -2.31 6.76 -109.85
CA TYR A 1062 -1.96 6.57 -111.27
C TYR A 1062 -2.37 7.74 -112.16
N SER A 1063 -3.48 8.43 -111.86
CA SER A 1063 -4.03 9.50 -112.70
C SER A 1063 -4.10 10.84 -111.99
N ALA A 1064 -3.66 11.90 -112.68
CA ALA A 1064 -3.78 13.27 -112.20
C ALA A 1064 -5.24 13.74 -112.16
N GLY A 1065 -5.58 14.55 -111.17
CA GLY A 1065 -6.93 15.02 -110.85
C GLY A 1065 -7.33 14.76 -109.39
N GLU A 1066 -8.56 15.13 -109.04
CA GLU A 1066 -9.12 14.85 -107.72
C GLU A 1066 -9.45 13.36 -107.60
N GLN A 1067 -8.83 12.71 -106.62
CA GLN A 1067 -9.04 11.30 -106.28
C GLN A 1067 -9.59 11.19 -104.87
N THR A 1068 -10.25 10.07 -104.58
CA THR A 1068 -10.75 9.79 -103.23
C THR A 1068 -10.25 8.43 -102.74
N ILE A 1069 -9.94 8.35 -101.45
CA ILE A 1069 -9.76 7.07 -100.76
C ILE A 1069 -10.91 6.94 -99.78
N THR A 1070 -11.73 5.91 -99.96
CA THR A 1070 -12.77 5.58 -99.00
C THR A 1070 -12.21 4.56 -98.01
N ALA A 1071 -12.01 4.99 -96.76
CA ALA A 1071 -11.82 4.07 -95.65
C ALA A 1071 -13.20 3.54 -95.27
N GLU A 1072 -13.36 2.22 -95.29
CA GLU A 1072 -14.64 1.56 -95.08
C GLU A 1072 -14.46 0.40 -94.10
N TRP A 1073 -15.23 0.46 -93.00
CA TRP A 1073 -15.43 -0.67 -92.12
C TRP A 1073 -16.80 -1.29 -92.39
N ILE A 1074 -16.83 -2.59 -92.68
CA ILE A 1074 -18.06 -3.34 -92.94
C ILE A 1074 -18.32 -4.25 -91.74
N GLY A 1075 -19.20 -3.81 -90.85
CA GLY A 1075 -19.71 -4.62 -89.75
C GLY A 1075 -20.83 -5.58 -90.17
N ALA A 1076 -21.26 -6.42 -89.24
CA ALA A 1076 -22.35 -7.38 -89.47
C ALA A 1076 -23.73 -6.70 -89.65
N ALA A 1077 -23.91 -5.49 -89.11
CA ALA A 1077 -25.20 -4.76 -89.09
C ALA A 1077 -25.14 -3.34 -89.69
N SER A 1078 -23.97 -2.73 -89.77
CA SER A 1078 -23.76 -1.36 -90.27
C SER A 1078 -22.44 -1.27 -91.05
N THR A 1079 -22.36 -0.28 -91.93
CA THR A 1079 -21.14 0.05 -92.68
C THR A 1079 -20.77 1.49 -92.34
N LEU A 1080 -19.56 1.71 -91.84
CA LEU A 1080 -19.01 3.03 -91.56
C LEU A 1080 -18.01 3.38 -92.65
N GLN A 1081 -18.10 4.59 -93.19
CA GLN A 1081 -17.23 5.06 -94.26
C GLN A 1081 -16.75 6.48 -93.99
N GLU A 1082 -15.48 6.73 -94.26
CA GLU A 1082 -14.91 8.07 -94.34
C GLU A 1082 -14.17 8.23 -95.66
N VAL A 1083 -14.38 9.39 -96.31
CA VAL A 1083 -13.85 9.68 -97.64
C VAL A 1083 -12.78 10.76 -97.53
N LEU A 1084 -11.55 10.40 -97.88
CA LEU A 1084 -10.40 11.29 -97.96
C LEU A 1084 -10.20 11.76 -99.39
N THR A 1085 -9.94 13.05 -99.59
CA THR A 1085 -9.75 13.63 -100.94
C THR A 1085 -8.28 13.92 -101.19
N ILE A 1086 -7.72 13.37 -102.27
CA ILE A 1086 -6.34 13.59 -102.68
C ILE A 1086 -6.31 14.27 -104.04
N GLU A 1087 -5.75 15.47 -104.10
CA GLU A 1087 -5.49 16.14 -105.38
C GLU A 1087 -4.14 15.65 -105.93
N VAL A 1088 -4.18 14.88 -107.02
CA VAL A 1088 -2.98 14.36 -107.67
C VAL A 1088 -2.57 15.28 -108.80
N LEU A 1089 -1.39 15.90 -108.68
CA LEU A 1089 -0.76 16.67 -109.75
C LEU A 1089 0.08 15.75 -110.66
N PRO A 1090 0.26 16.09 -111.95
CA PRO A 1090 1.16 15.34 -112.84
C PRO A 1090 2.57 15.22 -112.23
N GLY A 1091 3.19 14.05 -112.40
CA GLY A 1091 4.56 13.77 -111.94
C GLY A 1091 5.64 14.42 -112.80
N VAL A 1092 6.90 14.05 -112.58
CA VAL A 1092 8.02 14.49 -113.40
C VAL A 1092 7.84 13.99 -114.84
N PRO A 1093 7.97 14.85 -115.87
CA PRO A 1093 7.72 14.44 -117.25
C PRO A 1093 8.78 13.45 -117.76
N VAL A 1094 8.31 12.32 -118.29
CA VAL A 1094 9.13 11.21 -118.83
C VAL A 1094 9.07 11.17 -120.37
N GLU A 1095 8.00 11.68 -120.98
CA GLU A 1095 7.81 11.76 -122.43
C GLU A 1095 7.37 13.16 -122.86
N VAL A 1096 7.85 13.67 -124.00
CA VAL A 1096 7.37 14.94 -124.58
C VAL A 1096 6.96 14.71 -126.02
N VAL A 1097 5.67 14.92 -126.30
CA VAL A 1097 5.10 14.77 -127.64
C VAL A 1097 4.92 16.16 -128.27
N LEU A 1098 5.59 16.38 -129.40
CA LEU A 1098 5.46 17.61 -130.19
C LEU A 1098 4.41 17.40 -131.30
N SER A 1099 3.39 18.26 -131.33
CA SER A 1099 2.31 18.22 -132.33
C SER A 1099 1.95 19.61 -132.85
N GLY A 1100 1.22 19.71 -133.95
CA GLY A 1100 0.68 20.99 -134.46
C GLY A 1100 1.21 21.46 -135.81
N CYS A 1101 2.22 20.81 -136.39
CA CYS A 1101 2.74 21.24 -137.69
C CYS A 1101 3.04 20.11 -138.70
N THR A 1102 2.62 20.30 -139.95
CA THR A 1102 2.84 19.34 -141.05
C THR A 1102 4.23 19.50 -141.65
N ALA A 1103 4.81 18.39 -142.13
CA ALA A 1103 6.24 18.28 -142.50
C ALA A 1103 6.75 19.17 -143.67
N VAL A 1104 5.90 19.99 -144.28
CA VAL A 1104 6.27 20.93 -145.35
C VAL A 1104 5.53 22.26 -145.15
N LEU A 1105 6.24 23.32 -144.71
CA LEU A 1105 5.75 24.69 -144.78
C LEU A 1105 6.22 25.39 -146.05
N THR A 1106 5.33 26.18 -146.64
CA THR A 1106 5.65 27.15 -147.70
C THR A 1106 6.32 28.39 -147.12
N ALA A 1107 7.30 28.96 -147.84
CA ALA A 1107 8.01 30.16 -147.40
C ALA A 1107 7.05 31.32 -147.08
N ASP A 1108 7.38 32.10 -146.04
CA ASP A 1108 6.60 33.19 -145.43
C ASP A 1108 5.27 32.77 -144.73
N THR A 1109 5.16 31.49 -144.34
CA THR A 1109 4.13 31.05 -143.37
C THR A 1109 4.78 30.50 -142.11
N SER A 1110 4.18 30.76 -140.94
CA SER A 1110 4.55 30.15 -139.66
C SER A 1110 3.46 29.18 -139.22
N CYS A 1111 3.86 28.12 -138.52
CA CYS A 1111 2.96 27.27 -137.75
C CYS A 1111 3.47 27.21 -136.31
N ASP A 1112 2.55 26.98 -135.39
CA ASP A 1112 2.88 26.81 -133.99
C ASP A 1112 3.06 25.31 -133.69
N LEU A 1113 4.15 24.97 -132.99
CA LEU A 1113 4.39 23.64 -132.42
C LEU A 1113 3.98 23.67 -130.95
N PHE A 1114 3.14 22.73 -130.53
CA PHE A 1114 2.74 22.52 -129.15
C PHE A 1114 3.48 21.30 -128.61
N GLY A 1115 4.16 21.46 -127.47
CA GLY A 1115 4.72 20.36 -126.71
C GLY A 1115 3.84 20.06 -125.50
N SER A 1116 3.36 18.82 -125.40
CA SER A 1116 2.73 18.29 -124.19
C SER A 1116 3.72 17.32 -123.55
N ALA A 1117 4.00 17.51 -122.27
CA ALA A 1117 4.87 16.64 -121.50
C ALA A 1117 4.00 15.68 -120.69
N PHE A 1118 4.33 14.40 -120.70
CA PHE A 1118 3.59 13.34 -120.03
C PHE A 1118 4.47 12.74 -118.94
N ASP A 1119 3.90 12.42 -117.78
CA ASP A 1119 4.57 11.64 -116.73
C ASP A 1119 4.60 10.13 -117.06
N GLN A 1120 5.15 9.30 -116.15
CA GLN A 1120 5.26 7.84 -116.36
C GLN A 1120 3.91 7.08 -116.43
N PHE A 1121 2.79 7.75 -116.15
CA PHE A 1121 1.44 7.18 -116.20
C PHE A 1121 0.55 7.86 -117.26
N ASP A 1122 1.16 8.53 -118.25
CA ASP A 1122 0.49 9.25 -119.33
C ASP A 1122 -0.38 10.46 -118.87
N ASN A 1123 -0.06 11.08 -117.73
CA ASN A 1123 -0.72 12.33 -117.32
C ASN A 1123 -0.07 13.55 -117.98
N VAL A 1124 -0.86 14.43 -118.60
CA VAL A 1124 -0.44 15.64 -119.36
C VAL A 1124 -0.14 16.83 -118.46
#